data_AF-A0A8B9UX05-F1
#
_entry.id   AF-A0A8B9UX05-F1
#
_cell.length_a   1.000
_cell.length_b   1.000
_cell.length_c   1.000
_cell.angle_alpha   90.00
_cell.angle_beta   90.00
_cell.angle_gamma   90.00
#
_symmetry.space_group_name_H-M   'P 1'
#
loop_
_entity.id
_entity.type
_entity.pdbx_description
1 polymer ?
#
loop_
_entity_poly.entity_id
_entity_poly.type
_entity_poly.pdbx_seq_one_letter_code
_entity_poly.pdbx_strand_id
1 'polypeptide(L)'
;MAAAAAAAAHMADVSWKMLELRARSKRSEGHRLSGSIYEPLKSINLPKPEGGSLWDKLDHYYRIVKTTLLLHQSPTTGLFPTKTYGDNRKAKVHDNLYCAACSWALALAYRRIDDDKGRTHELEHSAIKCMRGILYCYMRQADKVQQFKQDPKPSECLHSVFSAHTGDEVFSAKEYGHLQINAVSLFLIYLVEMISSGLQIIYNTDEVSFIQNLVFCVERAYRVPDFGVWERGSKYNNGSPELHSSSVGLAKAALEAINGFNLFGNQNTDAALLPCLSYPAFALDDEVLFNQTLDKIIRKLKGKYGFKRFLRDGYRTALEDKTRRYYKPAEIKLFDGIECEFPLFFIFMIIDGVFRGNSAQVKEYQDLLDPLLQHTSEGCPVVPKYYYVPADFVELEKKNPGSQKRFPSNSGRDGKFFLWGQAVYIIAKLLADKLVSPKDIDPIGRYVPPQDQRNVSMRFSNQGPLENDLVVHVALIAESQRLQVFLNTYGIQTQTPQQVEPIQIWAQKELVKAYFHLGVNDKLGLSGRPDRPIGCLGTSKIYRILGKTVVCYSIIFDLSDFYMSQDVMMLIDDIKNALQFIKQYWKMHGRPLFVVLIREDNIRGSRFNPILDMLAAFKKGIVGGVKVHVDRVQTLISGAVVEQLDFLRITETEEVPVFKSLEELDLPKHSKVKRQSSTPNASELEQQPDVNINDWKNKSTYEILQKLNDCNCLASQALLSSILLKREGPNFITKEGTVREHIERIYRRAGSKKLWLVLRYSAAFAQKFSSSIAPHITTLLVHGKQVTLGAFGQEEEVISNPLSPGVIKNIIYEKCHLQDEREAVVQQELVIHIGWIISNSPELFSGMLKIRIGWIIHAMKYELKFRAGDMPAKDLYQMSPSEVKQLLLDILQPQQQGRGWLNRRQIDGSLNRTPAGFYDRVWQILERTPNGLIVAGKFLPQQPTLSDMTMYEMNFSLLVEDMLQNIDQPEYRQIIVELLMVISVILERNPELEFQDKVDLDKVVQEAFRDFQKDHNRSKGDEKQDDMTAFYNTHPVGKKGTCSYLSKAVITLLLEGEVKSSNDDPCTVS
;
A
#
# COMPACT_ATOMS: atom_id res chain seq x y z
N MET A 1 -5.89 0.64 -2.22
CA MET A 1 -5.34 2.01 -2.13
C MET A 1 -3.88 1.91 -2.42
N ALA A 2 -3.16 1.10 -1.64
CA ALA A 2 -1.76 0.83 -1.88
C ALA A 2 -1.42 0.09 -3.18
N ALA A 3 -2.15 -0.97 -3.53
CA ALA A 3 -1.94 -1.66 -4.81
C ALA A 3 -2.24 -0.75 -6.02
N ALA A 4 -3.29 0.07 -5.94
CA ALA A 4 -3.60 1.05 -6.98
C ALA A 4 -2.63 2.22 -7.04
N ALA A 5 -2.16 2.73 -5.91
CA ALA A 5 -1.11 3.74 -5.88
C ALA A 5 0.20 3.18 -6.45
N ALA A 6 0.53 1.89 -6.22
CA ALA A 6 1.64 1.20 -6.86
C ALA A 6 1.45 1.04 -8.39
N ALA A 7 0.22 0.77 -8.85
CA ALA A 7 -0.08 0.73 -10.27
C ALA A 7 -0.02 2.12 -10.93
N ALA A 8 -0.59 3.15 -10.29
CA ALA A 8 -0.54 4.54 -10.73
C ALA A 8 0.90 5.06 -10.77
N ALA A 9 1.72 4.72 -9.77
CA ALA A 9 3.16 4.91 -9.75
C ALA A 9 3.85 4.36 -11.01
N HIS A 10 3.66 3.07 -11.30
CA HIS A 10 4.23 2.42 -12.48
C HIS A 10 3.72 3.03 -13.80
N MET A 11 2.51 3.58 -13.83
CA MET A 11 1.97 4.27 -15.00
C MET A 11 2.56 5.68 -15.13
N ALA A 12 2.62 6.46 -14.05
CA ALA A 12 3.13 7.83 -14.02
C ALA A 12 4.62 7.90 -14.35
N ASP A 13 5.41 6.89 -13.94
CA ASP A 13 6.82 6.73 -14.31
C ASP A 13 7.05 6.82 -15.82
N VAL A 14 6.05 6.43 -16.60
CA VAL A 14 6.19 6.02 -17.99
C VAL A 14 5.51 7.01 -18.96
N SER A 15 4.57 7.86 -18.52
CA SER A 15 3.82 8.78 -19.41
C SER A 15 4.07 10.26 -19.12
N TRP A 16 5.19 10.79 -19.61
CA TRP A 16 5.61 12.19 -19.35
C TRP A 16 5.36 13.19 -20.49
N LYS A 17 4.72 12.75 -21.58
CA LYS A 17 4.58 13.55 -22.80
C LYS A 17 3.81 14.87 -22.63
N MET A 18 2.87 14.98 -21.68
CA MET A 18 1.93 16.12 -21.66
C MET A 18 2.54 17.43 -21.11
N LEU A 19 3.46 17.36 -20.14
CA LEU A 19 4.15 18.54 -19.57
C LEU A 19 5.31 19.00 -20.47
N GLU A 20 6.05 18.06 -21.07
CA GLU A 20 7.23 18.36 -21.89
C GLU A 20 6.86 18.90 -23.28
N LEU A 21 5.81 18.36 -23.93
CA LEU A 21 5.34 18.84 -25.24
C LEU A 21 4.75 20.26 -25.16
N ARG A 22 4.00 20.61 -24.11
CA ARG A 22 3.45 21.96 -23.94
C ARG A 22 4.51 23.00 -23.59
N ALA A 23 5.53 22.63 -22.83
CA ALA A 23 6.68 23.49 -22.54
C ALA A 23 7.56 23.74 -23.79
N ARG A 24 7.66 22.76 -24.70
CA ARG A 24 8.47 22.86 -25.93
C ARG A 24 7.73 23.48 -27.13
N SER A 25 6.46 23.13 -27.36
CA SER A 25 5.66 23.66 -28.49
C SER A 25 5.57 25.19 -28.47
N LYS A 26 5.55 25.81 -27.28
CA LYS A 26 5.53 27.28 -27.15
C LYS A 26 6.91 27.95 -27.26
N ARG A 27 8.03 27.19 -27.25
CA ARG A 27 9.38 27.75 -27.51
C ARG A 27 9.68 27.88 -29.00
N SER A 28 9.11 27.04 -29.85
CA SER A 28 9.31 27.10 -31.32
C SER A 28 8.47 28.18 -32.02
N GLU A 29 7.39 28.67 -31.39
CA GLU A 29 6.52 29.72 -31.95
C GLU A 29 6.96 31.16 -31.58
N GLY A 30 8.04 31.31 -30.81
CA GLY A 30 8.53 32.63 -30.39
C GLY A 30 9.07 33.52 -31.53
N HIS A 31 9.29 32.98 -32.73
CA HIS A 31 9.82 33.71 -33.88
C HIS A 31 9.03 33.41 -35.16
N ARG A 32 7.75 33.78 -35.16
CA ARG A 32 6.93 34.23 -36.31
C ARG A 32 5.47 34.05 -35.91
N LEU A 33 4.76 35.16 -35.72
CA LEU A 33 3.36 35.40 -36.12
C LEU A 33 2.79 36.57 -35.28
N SER A 34 2.75 37.74 -35.90
CA SER A 34 1.78 38.78 -35.58
C SER A 34 0.41 38.29 -36.05
N GLY A 35 -0.41 37.80 -35.13
CA GLY A 35 -1.77 37.35 -35.42
C GLY A 35 -2.42 36.82 -34.15
N SER A 36 -3.45 37.51 -33.67
CA SER A 36 -4.27 37.11 -32.53
C SER A 36 -4.83 35.69 -32.76
N ILE A 37 -4.46 34.74 -31.89
CA ILE A 37 -5.08 33.41 -31.82
C ILE A 37 -5.79 33.29 -30.48
N TYR A 38 -6.94 33.95 -30.38
CA TYR A 38 -7.97 33.65 -29.40
C TYR A 38 -9.25 33.34 -30.17
N GLU A 39 -9.55 32.05 -30.37
CA GLU A 39 -10.91 31.64 -30.72
C GLU A 39 -11.71 31.48 -29.42
N PRO A 40 -12.77 32.28 -29.18
CA PRO A 40 -13.63 32.10 -28.03
C PRO A 40 -14.47 30.82 -28.22
N LEU A 41 -14.52 29.99 -27.18
CA LEU A 41 -15.53 28.94 -27.06
C LEU A 41 -16.91 29.61 -27.15
N LYS A 42 -17.67 29.25 -28.20
CA LYS A 42 -19.01 29.77 -28.49
C LYS A 42 -19.89 29.77 -27.24
N SER A 43 -20.41 30.96 -26.92
CA SER A 43 -21.35 31.25 -25.84
C SER A 43 -22.58 30.33 -25.90
N ILE A 44 -22.76 29.49 -24.88
CA ILE A 44 -24.03 28.81 -24.62
C ILE A 44 -24.91 29.78 -23.82
N ASN A 45 -26.03 30.20 -24.42
CA ASN A 45 -27.01 31.08 -23.79
C ASN A 45 -27.59 30.42 -22.52
N LEU A 46 -27.23 30.94 -21.35
CA LEU A 46 -27.86 30.63 -20.06
C LEU A 46 -28.89 31.71 -19.70
N PRO A 47 -30.05 31.35 -19.12
CA PRO A 47 -31.08 32.31 -18.73
C PRO A 47 -30.62 33.16 -17.53
N LYS A 48 -30.91 34.47 -17.59
CA LYS A 48 -30.64 35.45 -16.53
C LYS A 48 -31.56 35.22 -15.32
N PRO A 49 -31.02 35.03 -14.09
CA PRO A 49 -31.79 35.20 -12.86
C PRO A 49 -31.67 36.65 -12.34
N GLU A 50 -32.75 37.10 -11.70
CA GLU A 50 -33.02 38.46 -11.22
C GLU A 50 -31.94 39.03 -10.26
N GLY A 51 -31.69 40.35 -10.38
CA GLY A 51 -30.91 41.16 -9.44
C GLY A 51 -29.40 41.27 -9.70
N GLY A 52 -28.96 42.40 -10.26
CA GLY A 52 -27.54 42.77 -10.51
C GLY A 52 -26.98 42.30 -11.85
N SER A 53 -26.10 43.09 -12.48
CA SER A 53 -25.36 42.60 -13.65
C SER A 53 -24.39 41.48 -13.22
N LEU A 54 -24.07 40.55 -14.13
CA LEU A 54 -23.07 39.49 -13.88
C LEU A 54 -21.74 40.08 -13.37
N TRP A 55 -21.40 41.27 -13.86
CA TRP A 55 -20.24 42.04 -13.44
C TRP A 55 -20.33 42.47 -11.97
N ASP A 56 -21.49 42.94 -11.49
CA ASP A 56 -21.67 43.36 -10.09
C ASP A 56 -21.50 42.18 -9.12
N LYS A 57 -21.98 40.99 -9.51
CA LYS A 57 -21.79 39.75 -8.74
C LYS A 57 -20.32 39.35 -8.66
N LEU A 58 -19.59 39.42 -9.78
CA LEU A 58 -18.15 39.14 -9.80
C LEU A 58 -17.35 40.21 -9.03
N ASP A 59 -17.71 41.49 -9.16
CA ASP A 59 -17.07 42.60 -8.43
C ASP A 59 -17.25 42.44 -6.92
N HIS A 60 -18.41 41.97 -6.47
CA HIS A 60 -18.64 41.63 -5.07
C HIS A 60 -17.66 40.55 -4.56
N TYR A 61 -17.52 39.44 -5.30
CA TYR A 61 -16.56 38.38 -4.95
C TYR A 61 -15.11 38.84 -5.03
N TYR A 62 -14.77 39.69 -6.00
CA TYR A 62 -13.44 40.30 -6.09
C TYR A 62 -13.13 41.16 -4.87
N ARG A 63 -14.07 41.99 -4.40
CA ARG A 63 -13.88 42.76 -3.15
C ARG A 63 -13.67 41.84 -1.95
N ILE A 64 -14.45 40.76 -1.83
CA ILE A 64 -14.26 39.77 -0.76
C ILE A 64 -12.86 39.14 -0.83
N VAL A 65 -12.43 38.65 -2.00
CA VAL A 65 -11.09 38.06 -2.20
C VAL A 65 -10.00 39.07 -1.90
N LYS A 66 -10.16 40.33 -2.32
CA LYS A 66 -9.20 41.39 -2.09
C LYS A 66 -9.02 41.71 -0.60
N THR A 67 -10.12 41.89 0.13
CA THR A 67 -10.12 42.26 1.55
C THR A 67 -9.74 41.09 2.46
N THR A 68 -10.17 39.87 2.15
CA THR A 68 -10.01 38.71 3.06
C THR A 68 -8.84 37.80 2.73
N LEU A 69 -8.30 37.86 1.49
CA LEU A 69 -7.28 36.93 1.01
C LEU A 69 -6.04 37.66 0.47
N LEU A 70 -6.19 38.45 -0.61
CA LEU A 70 -5.05 39.03 -1.34
C LEU A 70 -4.28 40.08 -0.54
N LEU A 71 -4.94 40.80 0.36
CA LEU A 71 -4.30 41.75 1.28
C LEU A 71 -3.16 41.11 2.09
N HIS A 72 -3.25 39.81 2.35
CA HIS A 72 -2.28 39.08 3.16
C HIS A 72 -1.21 38.36 2.31
N GLN A 73 -1.26 38.44 0.98
CA GLN A 73 -0.26 37.79 0.13
C GLN A 73 1.09 38.50 0.24
N SER A 74 2.15 37.71 0.45
CA SER A 74 3.51 38.24 0.49
C SER A 74 3.93 38.83 -0.85
N PRO A 75 4.42 40.07 -0.90
CA PRO A 75 4.89 40.69 -2.13
C PRO A 75 6.21 40.10 -2.63
N THR A 76 6.98 39.42 -1.78
CA THR A 76 8.27 38.83 -2.16
C THR A 76 8.12 37.42 -2.69
N THR A 77 7.52 36.52 -1.91
CA THR A 77 7.42 35.10 -2.26
C THR A 77 6.10 34.74 -2.94
N GLY A 78 5.05 35.55 -2.78
CA GLY A 78 3.68 35.20 -3.17
C GLY A 78 2.94 34.29 -2.18
N LEU A 79 3.56 33.93 -1.06
CA LEU A 79 2.95 33.06 -0.04
C LEU A 79 1.99 33.82 0.89
N PHE A 80 0.97 33.12 1.36
CA PHE A 80 -0.02 33.55 2.34
C PHE A 80 0.34 33.04 3.75
N PRO A 81 0.23 33.89 4.79
CA PRO A 81 0.52 33.52 6.17
C PRO A 81 -0.61 32.71 6.81
N THR A 82 -0.26 31.81 7.72
CA THR A 82 -1.18 30.99 8.52
C THR A 82 -1.97 31.79 9.56
N LYS A 83 -1.48 32.97 9.94
CA LYS A 83 -2.20 33.92 10.80
C LYS A 83 -2.19 35.27 10.10
N THR A 84 -3.34 35.91 10.05
CA THR A 84 -3.53 37.25 9.48
C THR A 84 -3.32 38.37 10.50
N TYR A 85 -2.94 38.01 11.74
CA TYR A 85 -2.72 38.94 12.84
C TYR A 85 -1.41 38.62 13.58
N GLY A 86 -0.75 39.67 14.07
CA GLY A 86 0.56 39.60 14.72
C GLY A 86 1.72 39.29 13.76
N ASP A 87 2.95 39.30 14.26
CA ASP A 87 4.19 39.10 13.47
C ASP A 87 4.43 37.65 13.02
N ASN A 88 3.39 36.82 12.89
CA ASN A 88 3.57 35.42 12.53
C ASN A 88 3.85 35.26 11.02
N ARG A 89 5.12 35.09 10.67
CA ARG A 89 5.60 34.96 9.30
C ARG A 89 5.52 33.55 8.72
N LYS A 90 4.68 32.65 9.26
CA LYS A 90 4.63 31.24 8.83
C LYS A 90 3.61 31.02 7.71
N ALA A 91 4.00 30.39 6.62
CA ALA A 91 3.15 29.95 5.51
C ALA A 91 3.13 28.43 5.42
N LYS A 92 1.94 27.82 5.32
CA LYS A 92 1.76 26.38 5.13
C LYS A 92 1.44 26.10 3.68
N VAL A 93 2.14 25.13 3.06
CA VAL A 93 1.93 24.78 1.65
C VAL A 93 0.46 24.46 1.37
N HIS A 94 -0.16 23.65 2.22
CA HIS A 94 -1.56 23.25 2.06
C HIS A 94 -2.53 24.44 1.99
N ASP A 95 -2.44 25.36 2.95
CA ASP A 95 -3.28 26.57 2.99
C ASP A 95 -3.05 27.45 1.74
N ASN A 96 -1.79 27.57 1.32
CA ASN A 96 -1.37 28.38 0.18
C ASN A 96 -1.94 27.86 -1.16
N LEU A 97 -2.00 26.53 -1.32
CA LEU A 97 -2.58 25.89 -2.49
C LEU A 97 -4.06 26.24 -2.68
N TYR A 98 -4.85 26.20 -1.61
CA TYR A 98 -6.26 26.61 -1.67
C TYR A 98 -6.42 28.12 -1.92
N CYS A 99 -5.55 28.96 -1.36
CA CYS A 99 -5.55 30.40 -1.64
C CYS A 99 -5.26 30.69 -3.13
N ALA A 100 -4.29 29.98 -3.71
CA ALA A 100 -3.99 30.05 -5.14
C ALA A 100 -5.16 29.56 -5.99
N ALA A 101 -5.78 28.43 -5.61
CA ALA A 101 -6.95 27.87 -6.29
C ALA A 101 -8.15 28.82 -6.27
N CYS A 102 -8.39 29.53 -5.17
CA CYS A 102 -9.45 30.54 -5.07
C CYS A 102 -9.21 31.73 -6.01
N SER A 103 -7.98 32.25 -6.05
CA SER A 103 -7.62 33.36 -6.94
C SER A 103 -7.76 32.94 -8.41
N TRP A 104 -7.31 31.72 -8.74
CA TRP A 104 -7.46 31.12 -10.05
C TRP A 104 -8.94 30.90 -10.45
N ALA A 105 -9.78 30.35 -9.56
CA ALA A 105 -11.19 30.12 -9.83
C ALA A 105 -11.95 31.44 -10.12
N LEU A 106 -11.66 32.50 -9.36
CA LEU A 106 -12.24 33.82 -9.63
C LEU A 106 -11.72 34.41 -10.96
N ALA A 107 -10.44 34.21 -11.29
CA ALA A 107 -9.89 34.63 -12.58
C ALA A 107 -10.59 33.94 -13.76
N LEU A 108 -10.85 32.63 -13.65
CA LEU A 108 -11.61 31.87 -14.65
C LEU A 108 -13.04 32.41 -14.81
N ALA A 109 -13.67 32.84 -13.73
CA ALA A 109 -14.98 33.49 -13.79
C ALA A 109 -14.93 34.80 -14.58
N TYR A 110 -13.89 35.63 -14.37
CA TYR A 110 -13.66 36.86 -15.12
C TYR A 110 -13.33 36.63 -16.61
N ARG A 111 -12.61 35.54 -16.96
CA ARG A 111 -12.35 35.17 -18.36
C ARG A 111 -13.63 34.99 -19.18
N ARG A 112 -14.75 34.59 -18.55
CA ARG A 112 -16.03 34.38 -19.24
C ARG A 112 -16.71 35.67 -19.68
N ILE A 113 -16.34 36.80 -19.09
CA ILE A 113 -16.95 38.10 -19.38
C ILE A 113 -16.04 39.03 -20.20
N ASP A 114 -14.89 38.50 -20.68
CA ASP A 114 -13.91 39.22 -21.52
C ASP A 114 -13.49 40.58 -20.90
N ASP A 115 -13.10 40.55 -19.62
CA ASP A 115 -12.79 41.77 -18.86
C ASP A 115 -11.44 42.40 -19.27
N ASP A 116 -11.51 43.51 -20.01
CA ASP A 116 -10.36 44.36 -20.39
C ASP A 116 -9.80 45.21 -19.23
N LYS A 117 -10.37 45.15 -18.02
CA LYS A 117 -9.97 46.01 -16.87
C LYS A 117 -8.83 45.44 -16.01
N GLY A 118 -8.13 44.41 -16.48
CA GLY A 118 -6.90 43.90 -15.85
C GLY A 118 -7.07 43.05 -14.59
N ARG A 119 -8.31 42.81 -14.11
CA ARG A 119 -8.58 42.00 -12.90
C ARG A 119 -8.27 40.53 -13.09
N THR A 120 -8.55 40.00 -14.27
CA THR A 120 -8.14 38.64 -14.68
C THR A 120 -6.63 38.49 -14.52
N HIS A 121 -5.84 39.44 -15.03
CA HIS A 121 -4.38 39.41 -14.92
C HIS A 121 -3.88 39.51 -13.47
N GLU A 122 -4.47 40.38 -12.64
CA GLU A 122 -4.12 40.48 -11.22
C GLU A 122 -4.32 39.14 -10.49
N LEU A 123 -5.48 38.51 -10.67
CA LEU A 123 -5.86 37.26 -10.01
C LEU A 123 -5.03 36.06 -10.51
N GLU A 124 -4.78 35.97 -11.82
CA GLU A 124 -3.90 34.94 -12.39
C GLU A 124 -2.47 35.12 -11.91
N HIS A 125 -1.96 36.35 -11.90
CA HIS A 125 -0.62 36.64 -11.43
C HIS A 125 -0.46 36.31 -9.95
N SER A 126 -1.47 36.60 -9.12
CA SER A 126 -1.50 36.18 -7.71
C SER A 126 -1.39 34.66 -7.57
N ALA A 127 -2.18 33.90 -8.34
CA ALA A 127 -2.13 32.44 -8.32
C ALA A 127 -0.76 31.89 -8.79
N ILE A 128 -0.24 32.40 -9.90
CA ILE A 128 1.08 32.03 -10.44
C ILE A 128 2.18 32.33 -9.41
N LYS A 129 2.15 33.52 -8.79
CA LYS A 129 3.16 33.95 -7.82
C LYS A 129 3.17 33.04 -6.59
N CYS A 130 2.00 32.67 -6.07
CA CYS A 130 1.89 31.71 -4.97
C CYS A 130 2.46 30.33 -5.34
N MET A 131 2.05 29.77 -6.48
CA MET A 131 2.52 28.46 -6.94
C MET A 131 4.03 28.44 -7.19
N ARG A 132 4.58 29.52 -7.76
CA ARG A 132 6.03 29.71 -7.94
C ARG A 132 6.76 29.89 -6.62
N GLY A 133 6.17 30.58 -5.65
CA GLY A 133 6.68 30.69 -4.28
C GLY A 133 6.84 29.31 -3.62
N ILE A 134 5.82 28.45 -3.76
CA ILE A 134 5.89 27.07 -3.26
C ILE A 134 6.99 26.28 -3.99
N LEU A 135 7.06 26.37 -5.32
CA LEU A 135 8.09 25.71 -6.11
C LEU A 135 9.50 26.15 -5.69
N TYR A 136 9.71 27.45 -5.49
CA TYR A 136 10.97 28.01 -4.99
C TYR A 136 11.35 27.42 -3.62
N CYS A 137 10.39 27.31 -2.70
CA CYS A 137 10.64 26.73 -1.37
C CYS A 137 10.99 25.23 -1.46
N TYR A 138 10.37 24.48 -2.37
CA TYR A 138 10.69 23.07 -2.57
C TYR A 138 12.03 22.85 -3.29
N MET A 139 12.35 23.62 -4.32
CA MET A 139 13.62 23.47 -5.05
C MET A 139 14.85 23.70 -4.16
N ARG A 140 14.74 24.53 -3.13
CA ARG A 140 15.78 24.72 -2.11
C ARG A 140 16.01 23.52 -1.19
N GLN A 141 15.18 22.49 -1.30
CA GLN A 141 15.27 21.21 -0.58
C GLN A 141 15.59 20.04 -1.52
N ALA A 142 16.27 20.30 -2.65
CA ALA A 142 16.61 19.27 -3.64
C ALA A 142 17.47 18.13 -3.06
N ASP A 143 18.34 18.45 -2.09
CA ASP A 143 19.12 17.48 -1.33
C ASP A 143 18.22 16.52 -0.52
N LYS A 144 17.20 17.05 0.17
CA LYS A 144 16.21 16.23 0.89
C LYS A 144 15.40 15.37 -0.06
N VAL A 145 15.00 15.91 -1.22
CA VAL A 145 14.32 15.14 -2.27
C VAL A 145 15.19 13.97 -2.73
N GLN A 146 16.49 14.20 -2.95
CA GLN A 146 17.43 13.17 -3.36
C GLN A 146 17.57 12.06 -2.31
N GLN A 147 17.68 12.41 -1.03
CA GLN A 147 17.76 11.47 0.08
C GLN A 147 16.46 10.66 0.24
N PHE A 148 15.31 11.35 0.26
CA PHE A 148 13.99 10.75 0.44
C PHE A 148 13.62 9.72 -0.64
N LYS A 149 14.03 9.94 -1.89
CA LYS A 149 13.83 8.95 -2.98
C LYS A 149 14.49 7.61 -2.70
N GLN A 150 15.63 7.62 -2.01
CA GLN A 150 16.38 6.41 -1.65
C GLN A 150 15.76 5.77 -0.41
N ASP A 151 15.56 6.56 0.65
CA ASP A 151 15.02 6.10 1.92
C ASP A 151 14.02 7.11 2.51
N PRO A 152 12.72 6.82 2.54
CA PRO A 152 11.71 7.77 2.98
C PRO A 152 11.63 7.86 4.51
N LYS A 153 12.64 8.47 5.14
CA LYS A 153 12.70 8.68 6.59
C LYS A 153 12.05 10.01 7.01
N PRO A 154 11.44 10.10 8.21
CA PRO A 154 10.93 11.36 8.75
C PRO A 154 12.00 12.46 8.90
N SER A 155 13.27 12.10 9.10
CA SER A 155 14.39 13.06 9.19
C SER A 155 14.80 13.67 7.84
N GLU A 156 14.44 13.02 6.74
CA GLU A 156 14.82 13.38 5.37
C GLU A 156 13.59 13.90 4.58
N CYS A 157 12.49 14.25 5.29
CA CYS A 157 11.25 14.66 4.67
C CYS A 157 11.28 16.11 4.12
N LEU A 158 10.46 16.35 3.10
CA LEU A 158 10.18 17.69 2.61
C LEU A 158 9.43 18.51 3.67
N HIS A 159 9.97 19.67 3.99
CA HIS A 159 9.35 20.62 4.90
C HIS A 159 8.12 21.26 4.24
N SER A 160 7.03 21.44 5.00
CA SER A 160 5.75 21.97 4.49
C SER A 160 5.36 23.34 5.05
N VAL A 161 6.20 23.91 5.94
CA VAL A 161 5.98 25.22 6.57
C VAL A 161 7.17 26.15 6.31
N PHE A 162 6.94 27.27 5.65
CA PHE A 162 7.99 28.22 5.27
C PHE A 162 7.77 29.60 5.85
N SER A 163 8.81 30.42 5.83
CA SER A 163 8.70 31.85 6.03
C SER A 163 7.94 32.46 4.85
N ALA A 164 6.84 33.15 5.12
CA ALA A 164 6.04 33.85 4.11
C ALA A 164 6.85 34.95 3.40
N HIS A 165 7.94 35.46 3.98
CA HIS A 165 8.71 36.56 3.40
C HIS A 165 9.99 36.10 2.69
N THR A 166 10.65 35.08 3.21
CA THR A 166 11.95 34.61 2.71
C THR A 166 11.88 33.26 2.01
N GLY A 167 10.84 32.46 2.29
CA GLY A 167 10.74 31.09 1.81
C GLY A 167 11.65 30.09 2.53
N ASP A 168 12.31 30.52 3.63
CA ASP A 168 13.16 29.63 4.44
C ASP A 168 12.32 28.66 5.29
N GLU A 169 12.91 27.52 5.64
CA GLU A 169 12.34 26.59 6.62
C GLU A 169 12.23 27.26 7.99
N VAL A 170 11.07 27.13 8.63
CA VAL A 170 10.82 27.78 9.93
C VAL A 170 11.26 26.93 11.11
N PHE A 171 11.29 25.60 10.93
CA PHE A 171 11.60 24.67 11.98
C PHE A 171 12.77 23.79 11.57
N SER A 172 13.59 23.36 12.54
CA SER A 172 14.61 22.36 12.29
C SER A 172 14.00 20.97 12.04
N ALA A 173 14.74 20.05 11.41
CA ALA A 173 14.29 18.67 11.21
C ALA A 173 13.94 17.94 12.52
N LYS A 174 14.57 18.31 13.65
CA LYS A 174 14.24 17.77 14.98
C LYS A 174 12.91 18.31 15.51
N GLU A 175 12.60 19.57 15.23
CA GLU A 175 11.36 20.22 15.64
C GLU A 175 10.22 19.94 14.67
N TYR A 176 10.49 19.59 13.41
CA TYR A 176 9.48 19.35 12.38
C TYR A 176 9.89 18.20 11.46
N GLY A 177 10.09 17.01 12.02
CA GLY A 177 10.25 15.76 11.27
C GLY A 177 8.93 15.21 10.71
N HIS A 178 7.95 16.09 10.49
CA HIS A 178 6.61 15.71 10.05
C HIS A 178 6.60 15.58 8.54
N LEU A 179 6.50 14.35 8.04
CA LEU A 179 6.25 14.10 6.62
C LEU A 179 4.78 14.42 6.30
N GLN A 180 4.55 15.16 5.20
CA GLN A 180 3.21 15.48 4.68
C GLN A 180 3.14 15.23 3.18
N ILE A 181 2.95 13.97 2.81
CA ILE A 181 2.89 13.58 1.40
C ILE A 181 1.68 14.22 0.71
N ASN A 182 0.56 14.31 1.42
CA ASN A 182 -0.66 14.99 0.98
C ASN A 182 -0.40 16.41 0.44
N ALA A 183 0.50 17.19 1.04
CA ALA A 183 0.81 18.55 0.60
C ALA A 183 1.58 18.58 -0.73
N VAL A 184 2.54 17.67 -0.91
CA VAL A 184 3.28 17.51 -2.17
C VAL A 184 2.34 17.03 -3.28
N SER A 185 1.48 16.07 -2.97
CA SER A 185 0.48 15.55 -3.91
C SER A 185 -0.53 16.62 -4.35
N LEU A 186 -1.07 17.41 -3.41
CA LEU A 186 -1.99 18.49 -3.72
C LEU A 186 -1.32 19.59 -4.57
N PHE A 187 -0.03 19.87 -4.33
CA PHE A 187 0.73 20.80 -5.17
C PHE A 187 0.83 20.31 -6.62
N LEU A 188 1.13 19.03 -6.83
CA LEU A 188 1.18 18.42 -8.17
C LEU A 188 -0.19 18.48 -8.87
N ILE A 189 -1.28 18.20 -8.16
CA ILE A 189 -2.65 18.32 -8.67
C ILE A 189 -2.93 19.73 -9.20
N TYR A 190 -2.77 20.76 -8.35
CA TYR A 190 -3.06 22.14 -8.75
C TYR A 190 -2.10 22.66 -9.82
N LEU A 191 -0.83 22.22 -9.80
CA LEU A 191 0.13 22.54 -10.84
C LEU A 191 -0.36 22.08 -12.22
N VAL A 192 -0.82 20.83 -12.32
CA VAL A 192 -1.34 20.25 -13.56
C VAL A 192 -2.63 20.95 -14.01
N GLU A 193 -3.55 21.23 -13.09
CA GLU A 193 -4.82 21.91 -13.39
C GLU A 193 -4.61 23.33 -13.92
N MET A 194 -3.80 24.11 -13.20
CA MET A 194 -3.53 25.50 -13.55
C MET A 194 -2.78 25.60 -14.88
N ILE A 195 -1.79 24.75 -15.13
CA ILE A 195 -1.08 24.67 -16.42
C ILE A 195 -2.05 24.25 -17.53
N SER A 196 -2.94 23.29 -17.26
CA SER A 196 -3.93 22.82 -18.24
C SER A 196 -4.97 23.88 -18.58
N SER A 197 -5.26 24.80 -17.66
CA SER A 197 -6.10 25.99 -17.90
C SER A 197 -5.38 27.13 -18.63
N GLY A 198 -4.08 26.98 -18.93
CA GLY A 198 -3.28 27.94 -19.70
C GLY A 198 -2.31 28.81 -18.88
N LEU A 199 -2.22 28.64 -17.55
CA LEU A 199 -1.25 29.40 -16.73
C LEU A 199 0.18 28.91 -16.95
N GLN A 200 1.13 29.85 -16.99
CA GLN A 200 2.56 29.53 -17.11
C GLN A 200 3.24 29.58 -15.73
N ILE A 201 3.45 28.40 -15.13
CA ILE A 201 4.06 28.26 -13.80
C ILE A 201 5.52 27.74 -13.89
N ILE A 202 5.80 26.78 -14.78
CA ILE A 202 7.13 26.19 -15.01
C ILE A 202 7.80 26.86 -16.22
N TYR A 203 9.05 27.30 -16.08
CA TYR A 203 9.77 28.11 -17.06
C TYR A 203 11.02 27.44 -17.64
N ASN A 204 11.71 26.60 -16.85
CA ASN A 204 13.00 26.02 -17.25
C ASN A 204 13.05 24.49 -17.04
N THR A 205 14.09 23.86 -17.62
CA THR A 205 14.29 22.41 -17.55
C THR A 205 14.73 21.94 -16.17
N ASP A 206 15.41 22.78 -15.39
CA ASP A 206 15.82 22.44 -14.02
C ASP A 206 14.58 22.28 -13.11
N GLU A 207 13.58 23.16 -13.27
CA GLU A 207 12.26 23.06 -12.62
C GLU A 207 11.52 21.78 -13.07
N VAL A 208 11.58 21.40 -14.35
CA VAL A 208 10.96 20.16 -14.85
C VAL A 208 11.61 18.94 -14.20
N SER A 209 12.95 18.86 -14.19
CA SER A 209 13.67 17.77 -13.52
C SER A 209 13.31 17.72 -12.03
N PHE A 210 13.20 18.87 -11.35
CA PHE A 210 12.79 18.90 -9.96
C PHE A 210 11.39 18.34 -9.73
N ILE A 211 10.40 18.73 -10.56
CA ILE A 211 9.03 18.19 -10.48
C ILE A 211 9.01 16.67 -10.72
N GLN A 212 9.80 16.15 -11.67
CA GLN A 212 9.93 14.71 -11.91
C GLN A 212 10.43 13.98 -10.64
N ASN A 213 11.39 14.58 -9.94
CA ASN A 213 11.91 14.02 -8.70
C ASN A 213 10.90 14.07 -7.54
N LEU A 214 10.05 15.11 -7.47
CA LEU A 214 8.93 15.13 -6.52
C LEU A 214 7.93 14.00 -6.81
N VAL A 215 7.68 13.66 -8.08
CA VAL A 215 6.82 12.53 -8.43
C VAL A 215 7.42 11.21 -7.96
N PHE A 216 8.73 10.99 -8.09
CA PHE A 216 9.39 9.78 -7.55
C PHE A 216 9.28 9.65 -6.02
N CYS A 217 9.10 10.78 -5.31
CA CYS A 217 8.82 10.80 -3.87
C CYS A 217 7.37 10.38 -3.57
N VAL A 218 6.40 10.91 -4.33
CA VAL A 218 4.97 10.61 -4.17
C VAL A 218 4.61 9.19 -4.68
N GLU A 219 5.37 8.65 -5.63
CA GLU A 219 5.22 7.31 -6.19
C GLU A 219 5.08 6.23 -5.10
N ARG A 220 5.83 6.36 -4.00
CA ARG A 220 5.84 5.40 -2.89
C ARG A 220 4.92 5.78 -1.73
N ALA A 221 4.06 6.79 -1.86
CA ALA A 221 3.19 7.28 -0.79
C ALA A 221 2.41 6.18 -0.05
N TYR A 222 2.02 5.13 -0.78
CA TYR A 222 1.31 3.98 -0.21
C TYR A 222 2.14 3.09 0.73
N ARG A 223 3.46 3.33 0.79
CA ARG A 223 4.41 2.65 1.67
C ARG A 223 5.00 3.58 2.73
N VAL A 224 4.58 4.84 2.78
CA VAL A 224 5.26 5.82 3.60
C VAL A 224 4.27 6.39 4.62
N PRO A 225 4.33 5.90 5.88
CA PRO A 225 3.61 6.51 7.00
C PRO A 225 3.99 7.98 7.13
N ASP A 226 3.00 8.85 7.35
CA ASP A 226 3.20 10.29 7.46
C ASP A 226 2.40 10.88 8.63
N PHE A 227 2.36 12.21 8.76
CA PHE A 227 1.64 12.90 9.84
C PHE A 227 0.22 13.35 9.45
N GLY A 228 -0.20 13.02 8.23
CA GLY A 228 -1.49 13.36 7.66
C GLY A 228 -1.72 14.85 7.48
N VAL A 229 -2.92 15.18 7.02
CA VAL A 229 -3.39 16.57 6.85
C VAL A 229 -3.37 17.36 8.17
N TRP A 230 -3.51 16.66 9.30
CA TRP A 230 -3.61 17.27 10.62
C TRP A 230 -2.29 17.48 11.36
N GLU A 231 -1.16 17.01 10.81
CA GLU A 231 0.17 17.11 11.41
C GLU A 231 0.25 16.47 12.80
N ARG A 232 -0.52 15.40 13.05
CA ARG A 232 -0.60 14.73 14.36
C ARG A 232 0.02 13.32 14.34
N GLY A 233 0.23 12.72 13.15
CA GLY A 233 0.68 11.33 13.07
C GLY A 233 -0.46 10.42 13.47
N SER A 234 -0.19 9.48 14.36
CA SER A 234 -1.21 8.58 14.88
C SER A 234 -2.34 9.33 15.58
N LYS A 235 -3.51 8.69 15.66
CA LYS A 235 -4.66 9.18 16.45
C LYS A 235 -4.29 9.58 17.89
N TYR A 236 -3.31 8.92 18.49
CA TYR A 236 -2.85 9.20 19.86
C TYR A 236 -2.01 10.48 19.96
N ASN A 237 -1.53 11.01 18.82
CA ASN A 237 -0.67 12.19 18.76
C ASN A 237 0.50 12.09 19.76
N ASN A 238 1.23 10.98 19.66
CA ASN A 238 2.41 10.65 20.46
C ASN A 238 3.72 10.81 19.67
N GLY A 239 3.65 11.33 18.44
CA GLY A 239 4.80 11.53 17.56
C GLY A 239 5.09 10.37 16.60
N SER A 240 4.32 9.26 16.65
CA SER A 240 4.46 8.18 15.67
C SER A 240 3.71 8.48 14.37
N PRO A 241 4.29 8.27 13.18
CA PRO A 241 3.57 8.39 11.91
C PRO A 241 2.63 7.20 11.66
N GLU A 242 1.60 7.37 10.82
CA GLU A 242 0.71 6.30 10.37
C GLU A 242 0.43 6.40 8.86
N LEU A 243 -0.03 5.30 8.24
CA LEU A 243 -0.41 5.33 6.84
C LEU A 243 -1.80 5.97 6.67
N HIS A 244 -1.82 7.28 6.44
CA HIS A 244 -3.08 8.03 6.31
C HIS A 244 -3.77 7.80 4.96
N SER A 245 -5.03 7.41 5.00
CA SER A 245 -5.89 7.22 3.82
C SER A 245 -6.04 8.50 2.98
N SER A 246 -6.07 9.67 3.63
CA SER A 246 -6.11 10.98 2.96
C SER A 246 -4.82 11.29 2.19
N SER A 247 -3.66 10.98 2.76
CA SER A 247 -2.36 11.15 2.07
C SER A 247 -2.22 10.19 0.89
N VAL A 248 -2.58 8.92 1.05
CA VAL A 248 -2.56 7.94 -0.04
C VAL A 248 -3.56 8.29 -1.14
N GLY A 249 -4.76 8.76 -0.77
CA GLY A 249 -5.80 9.20 -1.71
C GLY A 249 -5.38 10.41 -2.54
N LEU A 250 -4.78 11.43 -1.92
CA LEU A 250 -4.23 12.59 -2.63
C LEU A 250 -3.02 12.23 -3.49
N ALA A 251 -2.10 11.39 -2.99
CA ALA A 251 -0.96 10.90 -3.75
C ALA A 251 -1.39 10.14 -4.99
N LYS A 252 -2.37 9.26 -4.83
CA LYS A 252 -3.03 8.59 -5.93
C LYS A 252 -3.63 9.60 -6.92
N ALA A 253 -4.46 10.54 -6.46
CA ALA A 253 -5.07 11.54 -7.33
C ALA A 253 -4.04 12.42 -8.06
N ALA A 254 -2.89 12.69 -7.43
CA ALA A 254 -1.78 13.41 -8.04
C ALA A 254 -1.09 12.58 -9.12
N LEU A 255 -0.78 11.31 -8.82
CA LEU A 255 -0.24 10.37 -9.80
C LEU A 255 -1.24 10.13 -10.94
N GLU A 256 -2.54 10.14 -10.68
CA GLU A 256 -3.62 10.04 -11.67
C GLU A 256 -3.79 11.32 -12.52
N ALA A 257 -3.70 12.50 -11.90
CA ALA A 257 -3.68 13.77 -12.62
C ALA A 257 -2.45 13.88 -13.54
N ILE A 258 -1.35 13.25 -13.15
CA ILE A 258 -0.14 13.10 -13.96
C ILE A 258 -0.30 11.96 -14.99
N ASN A 259 -0.99 10.85 -14.65
CA ASN A 259 -1.34 9.75 -15.55
C ASN A 259 -2.46 8.83 -14.97
N GLY A 260 -3.68 8.87 -15.52
CA GLY A 260 -4.90 8.39 -14.84
C GLY A 260 -5.24 6.88 -14.91
N PHE A 261 -5.46 6.22 -13.73
CA PHE A 261 -6.55 5.27 -13.34
C PHE A 261 -6.34 4.53 -11.95
N ASN A 262 -7.42 3.98 -11.33
CA ASN A 262 -7.73 3.75 -9.86
C ASN A 262 -7.76 2.29 -9.28
N LEU A 263 -7.73 2.10 -7.92
CA LEU A 263 -8.68 1.31 -7.03
C LEU A 263 -8.33 1.06 -5.48
N PHE A 264 -9.32 1.31 -4.59
CA PHE A 264 -9.69 0.72 -3.24
C PHE A 264 -9.16 1.25 -1.89
N GLY A 265 -9.76 0.88 -0.73
CA GLY A 265 -9.08 0.62 0.57
C GLY A 265 -9.67 1.20 1.88
N ASN A 266 -10.08 0.36 2.84
CA ASN A 266 -10.72 0.70 4.12
C ASN A 266 -9.74 0.84 5.30
N GLN A 267 -9.77 1.96 6.04
CA GLN A 267 -9.45 2.07 7.48
C GLN A 267 -9.76 3.49 7.99
N ASN A 268 -10.33 3.56 9.21
CA ASN A 268 -10.66 4.72 10.07
C ASN A 268 -11.44 5.90 9.44
N THR A 269 -12.53 6.31 10.09
CA THR A 269 -13.39 7.40 9.61
C THR A 269 -12.81 8.75 10.03
N ASP A 270 -12.29 9.50 9.04
CA ASP A 270 -11.75 10.86 9.19
C ASP A 270 -12.43 11.79 8.17
N ALA A 271 -12.79 13.00 8.58
CA ALA A 271 -13.37 14.02 7.70
C ALA A 271 -12.37 14.53 6.64
N ALA A 272 -11.06 14.34 6.83
CA ALA A 272 -10.01 14.59 5.84
C ALA A 272 -10.13 13.72 4.58
N LEU A 273 -11.01 12.71 4.59
CA LEU A 273 -11.38 11.97 3.39
C LEU A 273 -12.25 12.80 2.44
N LEU A 274 -13.01 13.80 2.89
CA LEU A 274 -13.92 14.57 2.02
C LEU A 274 -13.23 15.25 0.83
N PRO A 275 -12.07 15.92 0.99
CA PRO A 275 -11.32 16.47 -0.15
C PRO A 275 -10.67 15.40 -1.05
N CYS A 276 -10.59 14.15 -0.56
CA CYS A 276 -10.14 13.00 -1.34
C CYS A 276 -11.30 12.39 -2.14
N LEU A 277 -12.48 12.25 -1.51
CA LEU A 277 -13.71 11.73 -2.09
C LEU A 277 -14.32 12.68 -3.14
N SER A 278 -14.17 13.98 -2.90
CA SER A 278 -14.75 15.06 -3.69
C SER A 278 -13.65 16.02 -4.17
N TYR A 279 -14.01 17.27 -4.43
CA TYR A 279 -13.07 18.30 -4.88
C TYR A 279 -11.94 18.51 -3.85
N PRO A 280 -10.66 18.59 -4.28
CA PRO A 280 -10.20 18.58 -5.68
C PRO A 280 -9.86 17.20 -6.23
N ALA A 281 -9.73 16.16 -5.38
CA ALA A 281 -9.05 14.93 -5.77
C ALA A 281 -9.92 13.94 -6.55
N PHE A 282 -11.20 13.78 -6.20
CA PHE A 282 -12.12 12.79 -6.79
C PHE A 282 -11.52 11.38 -6.91
N ALA A 283 -10.90 10.90 -5.84
CA ALA A 283 -10.09 9.68 -5.86
C ALA A 283 -10.91 8.36 -5.92
N LEU A 284 -12.25 8.40 -5.87
CA LEU A 284 -13.13 7.23 -5.89
C LEU A 284 -14.09 7.22 -7.09
N ASP A 285 -14.07 6.11 -7.84
CA ASP A 285 -14.98 5.89 -8.99
C ASP A 285 -16.16 4.97 -8.65
N ASP A 286 -16.09 4.19 -7.57
CA ASP A 286 -17.14 3.27 -7.12
C ASP A 286 -18.18 4.02 -6.27
N GLU A 287 -19.39 4.19 -6.80
CA GLU A 287 -20.47 4.88 -6.12
C GLU A 287 -20.94 4.18 -4.83
N VAL A 288 -20.91 2.85 -4.79
CA VAL A 288 -21.33 2.09 -3.60
C VAL A 288 -20.34 2.33 -2.47
N LEU A 289 -19.04 2.23 -2.75
CA LEU A 289 -18.00 2.49 -1.76
C LEU A 289 -17.95 3.97 -1.35
N PHE A 290 -18.16 4.89 -2.30
CA PHE A 290 -18.29 6.32 -2.01
C PHE A 290 -19.43 6.57 -1.03
N ASN A 291 -20.63 6.07 -1.33
CA ASN A 291 -21.81 6.26 -0.48
C ASN A 291 -21.60 5.62 0.90
N GLN A 292 -21.08 4.40 0.97
CA GLN A 292 -20.76 3.74 2.25
C GLN A 292 -19.76 4.54 3.09
N THR A 293 -18.72 5.09 2.46
CA THR A 293 -17.68 5.88 3.14
C THR A 293 -18.25 7.22 3.60
N LEU A 294 -19.00 7.91 2.74
CA LEU A 294 -19.64 9.18 3.04
C LEU A 294 -20.67 9.02 4.16
N ASP A 295 -21.54 8.00 4.10
CA ASP A 295 -22.51 7.68 5.16
C ASP A 295 -21.82 7.37 6.49
N LYS A 296 -20.66 6.73 6.46
CA LYS A 296 -19.86 6.47 7.65
C LYS A 296 -19.29 7.77 8.24
N ILE A 297 -18.80 8.69 7.39
CA ILE A 297 -18.32 10.02 7.81
C ILE A 297 -19.48 10.83 8.40
N ILE A 298 -20.62 10.88 7.71
CA ILE A 298 -21.81 11.62 8.15
C ILE A 298 -22.31 11.08 9.49
N ARG A 299 -22.55 9.77 9.61
CA ARG A 299 -23.09 9.19 10.86
C ARG A 299 -22.16 9.35 12.06
N LYS A 300 -20.84 9.29 11.85
CA LYS A 300 -19.87 9.31 12.96
C LYS A 300 -19.34 10.70 13.30
N LEU A 301 -19.25 11.61 12.33
CA LEU A 301 -18.51 12.87 12.48
C LEU A 301 -19.38 14.13 12.29
N LYS A 302 -20.57 14.06 11.66
CA LYS A 302 -21.44 15.23 11.48
C LYS A 302 -21.98 15.69 12.84
N GLY A 303 -21.77 16.97 13.14
CA GLY A 303 -22.33 17.68 14.29
C GLY A 303 -23.22 18.85 13.85
N LYS A 304 -23.60 19.70 14.81
CA LYS A 304 -24.54 20.83 14.56
C LYS A 304 -23.87 22.04 13.92
N TYR A 305 -22.58 22.23 14.17
CA TYR A 305 -21.76 23.38 13.75
C TYR A 305 -20.72 23.00 12.68
N GLY A 306 -20.70 21.74 12.24
CA GLY A 306 -19.73 21.23 11.27
C GLY A 306 -19.45 19.75 11.48
N PHE A 307 -18.36 19.25 10.90
CA PHE A 307 -17.90 17.89 11.18
C PHE A 307 -16.73 17.90 12.16
N LYS A 308 -16.66 16.90 13.04
CA LYS A 308 -15.45 16.59 13.80
C LYS A 308 -14.36 16.10 12.84
N ARG A 309 -13.09 16.39 13.11
CA ARG A 309 -11.99 15.89 12.26
C ARG A 309 -11.91 14.36 12.33
N PHE A 310 -11.81 13.83 13.55
CA PHE A 310 -11.93 12.42 13.90
C PHE A 310 -12.46 12.30 15.33
N LEU A 311 -12.87 11.10 15.75
CA LEU A 311 -13.40 10.87 17.11
C LEU A 311 -12.31 11.01 18.18
N ARG A 312 -12.66 11.58 19.34
CA ARG A 312 -11.74 11.86 20.47
C ARG A 312 -10.61 12.83 20.11
N ASP A 313 -10.87 13.74 19.18
CA ASP A 313 -9.94 14.79 18.80
C ASP A 313 -9.90 15.92 19.85
N GLY A 314 -8.77 16.04 20.54
CA GLY A 314 -8.52 17.09 21.52
C GLY A 314 -8.20 18.48 20.97
N TYR A 315 -7.99 18.63 19.66
CA TYR A 315 -7.49 19.88 19.09
C TYR A 315 -8.38 21.06 19.45
N ARG A 316 -7.78 22.01 20.17
CA ARG A 316 -8.37 23.26 20.64
C ARG A 316 -9.62 23.11 21.49
N THR A 317 -9.85 21.92 22.06
CA THR A 317 -10.85 21.72 23.11
C THR A 317 -10.42 22.46 24.38
N ALA A 318 -11.38 22.73 25.27
CA ALA A 318 -11.09 23.42 26.54
C ALA A 318 -10.13 22.64 27.45
N LEU A 319 -10.09 21.31 27.32
CA LEU A 319 -9.22 20.43 28.10
C LEU A 319 -7.84 20.17 27.47
N GLU A 320 -7.57 20.68 26.25
CA GLU A 320 -6.27 20.53 25.61
C GLU A 320 -5.21 21.42 26.28
N ASP A 321 -4.10 20.81 26.67
CA ASP A 321 -2.91 21.56 27.08
C ASP A 321 -2.21 22.19 25.87
N LYS A 322 -2.38 23.50 25.74
CA LYS A 322 -1.86 24.29 24.61
C LYS A 322 -0.35 24.48 24.62
N THR A 323 0.33 24.14 25.72
CA THR A 323 1.80 24.27 25.84
C THR A 323 2.54 23.07 25.25
N ARG A 324 1.82 21.95 25.04
CA ARG A 324 2.37 20.68 24.58
C ARG A 324 1.98 20.40 23.14
N ARG A 325 2.87 19.72 22.40
CA ARG A 325 2.57 19.21 21.05
C ARG A 325 1.88 17.85 21.07
N TYR A 326 2.33 16.95 21.96
CA TYR A 326 1.88 15.56 22.03
C TYR A 326 1.00 15.31 23.24
N TYR A 327 0.03 14.40 23.09
CA TYR A 327 -0.87 13.99 24.17
C TYR A 327 -0.17 13.00 25.11
N LYS A 328 -0.62 12.94 26.37
CA LYS A 328 -0.24 11.90 27.33
C LYS A 328 -1.06 10.62 27.05
N PRO A 329 -0.57 9.44 27.47
CA PRO A 329 -1.40 8.23 27.52
C PRO A 329 -2.73 8.51 28.24
N ALA A 330 -3.80 7.84 27.83
CA ALA A 330 -5.20 8.06 28.28
C ALA A 330 -5.85 9.43 27.97
N GLU A 331 -5.09 10.45 27.55
CA GLU A 331 -5.60 11.83 27.46
C GLU A 331 -6.74 11.98 26.44
N ILE A 332 -6.74 11.18 25.36
CA ILE A 332 -7.77 11.24 24.32
C ILE A 332 -9.20 10.95 24.82
N LYS A 333 -9.35 10.16 25.91
CA LYS A 333 -10.65 9.88 26.53
C LYS A 333 -11.26 11.13 27.17
N LEU A 334 -10.43 12.09 27.59
CA LEU A 334 -10.92 13.36 28.15
C LEU A 334 -11.65 14.21 27.11
N PHE A 335 -11.36 14.01 25.83
CA PHE A 335 -11.94 14.79 24.72
C PHE A 335 -13.21 14.17 24.15
N ASP A 336 -13.58 12.96 24.58
CA ASP A 336 -14.77 12.26 24.10
C ASP A 336 -16.03 13.10 24.39
N GLY A 337 -16.84 13.32 23.35
CA GLY A 337 -18.06 14.13 23.41
C GLY A 337 -17.89 15.64 23.34
N ILE A 338 -16.67 16.18 23.47
CA ILE A 338 -16.40 17.64 23.47
C ILE A 338 -15.56 18.11 22.29
N GLU A 339 -15.38 17.26 21.28
CA GLU A 339 -14.54 17.57 20.12
C GLU A 339 -15.03 18.83 19.38
N CYS A 340 -14.09 19.58 18.83
CA CYS A 340 -14.41 20.75 18.03
C CYS A 340 -15.05 20.35 16.69
N GLU A 341 -16.01 21.15 16.24
CA GLU A 341 -16.71 20.96 14.97
C GLU A 341 -16.25 22.00 13.95
N PHE A 342 -16.01 21.59 12.70
CA PHE A 342 -15.39 22.41 11.66
C PHE A 342 -16.39 22.67 10.53
N PRO A 343 -16.84 23.93 10.34
CA PRO A 343 -17.77 24.31 9.26
C PRO A 343 -17.21 24.05 7.86
N LEU A 344 -15.87 23.99 7.73
CA LEU A 344 -15.16 23.68 6.50
C LEU A 344 -15.75 22.48 5.74
N PHE A 345 -16.16 21.43 6.47
CA PHE A 345 -16.68 20.22 5.85
C PHE A 345 -18.09 20.37 5.29
N PHE A 346 -18.91 21.29 5.81
CA PHE A 346 -20.17 21.66 5.13
C PHE A 346 -19.88 22.30 3.77
N ILE A 347 -18.81 23.09 3.67
CA ILE A 347 -18.41 23.71 2.40
C ILE A 347 -18.01 22.63 1.37
N PHE A 348 -17.25 21.61 1.79
CA PHE A 348 -16.93 20.48 0.90
C PHE A 348 -18.18 19.72 0.44
N MET A 349 -19.19 19.55 1.31
CA MET A 349 -20.47 18.95 0.93
C MET A 349 -21.28 19.79 -0.05
N ILE A 350 -21.18 21.13 0.02
CA ILE A 350 -21.77 22.04 -0.97
C ILE A 350 -21.09 21.83 -2.33
N ILE A 351 -19.75 21.84 -2.37
CA ILE A 351 -19.00 21.62 -3.62
C ILE A 351 -19.34 20.25 -4.22
N ASP A 352 -19.35 19.19 -3.41
CA ASP A 352 -19.75 17.85 -3.83
C ASP A 352 -21.15 17.83 -4.45
N GLY A 353 -22.11 18.50 -3.81
CA GLY A 353 -23.48 18.63 -4.31
C GLY A 353 -23.54 19.34 -5.67
N VAL A 354 -22.72 20.38 -5.88
CA VAL A 354 -22.67 21.08 -7.18
C VAL A 354 -22.09 20.18 -8.28
N PHE A 355 -20.96 19.51 -8.02
CA PHE A 355 -20.36 18.57 -8.98
C PHE A 355 -21.35 17.43 -9.33
N ARG A 356 -22.08 16.91 -8.34
CA ARG A 356 -23.09 15.85 -8.50
C ARG A 356 -24.43 16.30 -9.06
N GLY A 357 -24.64 17.60 -9.23
CA GLY A 357 -25.94 18.15 -9.65
C GLY A 357 -27.06 17.94 -8.62
N ASN A 358 -26.71 17.70 -7.34
CA ASN A 358 -27.65 17.51 -6.25
C ASN A 358 -27.99 18.84 -5.57
N SER A 359 -28.93 19.58 -6.14
CA SER A 359 -29.39 20.88 -5.62
C SER A 359 -29.97 20.79 -4.19
N ALA A 360 -30.53 19.64 -3.80
CA ALA A 360 -31.08 19.45 -2.46
C ALA A 360 -29.97 19.41 -1.40
N GLN A 361 -28.88 18.68 -1.67
CA GLN A 361 -27.68 18.65 -0.82
C GLN A 361 -27.04 20.04 -0.73
N VAL A 362 -26.91 20.75 -1.87
CA VAL A 362 -26.38 22.12 -1.89
C VAL A 362 -27.19 23.01 -0.96
N LYS A 363 -28.52 22.97 -1.04
CA LYS A 363 -29.41 23.76 -0.20
C LYS A 363 -29.32 23.36 1.28
N GLU A 364 -29.36 22.06 1.60
CA GLU A 364 -29.24 21.57 2.98
C GLU A 364 -27.99 22.12 3.67
N TYR A 365 -26.82 21.97 3.03
CA TYR A 365 -25.57 22.39 3.63
C TYR A 365 -25.34 23.92 3.60
N GLN A 366 -26.00 24.65 2.69
CA GLN A 366 -26.07 26.12 2.75
C GLN A 366 -26.91 26.59 3.94
N ASP A 367 -28.10 26.01 4.13
CA ASP A 367 -28.99 26.34 5.26
C ASP A 367 -28.32 26.03 6.62
N LEU A 368 -27.48 25.00 6.67
CA LEU A 368 -26.66 24.67 7.85
C LEU A 368 -25.45 25.60 8.04
N LEU A 369 -24.85 26.09 6.96
CA LEU A 369 -23.62 26.90 7.01
C LEU A 369 -23.89 28.38 7.27
N ASP A 370 -24.90 28.96 6.60
CA ASP A 370 -25.15 30.40 6.62
C ASP A 370 -25.33 30.98 8.05
N PRO A 371 -26.02 30.31 9.00
CA PRO A 371 -26.12 30.78 10.39
C PRO A 371 -24.80 30.76 11.18
N LEU A 372 -23.78 30.04 10.69
CA LEU A 372 -22.47 29.89 11.32
C LEU A 372 -21.49 30.98 10.85
N LEU A 373 -21.75 31.61 9.71
CA LEU A 373 -20.85 32.62 9.17
C LEU A 373 -20.78 33.87 10.06
N GLN A 374 -19.56 34.36 10.25
CA GLN A 374 -19.30 35.64 10.92
C GLN A 374 -19.14 36.74 9.88
N HIS A 375 -19.12 38.00 10.29
CA HIS A 375 -19.04 39.13 9.35
C HIS A 375 -17.99 40.15 9.80
N THR A 376 -17.16 40.58 8.85
CA THR A 376 -16.23 41.71 9.03
C THR A 376 -16.99 43.02 9.26
N SER A 377 -16.26 44.07 9.65
CA SER A 377 -16.79 45.45 9.74
C SER A 377 -17.33 45.98 8.40
N GLU A 378 -16.79 45.49 7.28
CA GLU A 378 -17.22 45.84 5.92
C GLU A 378 -18.36 44.94 5.41
N GLY A 379 -18.88 44.04 6.24
CA GLY A 379 -19.98 43.14 5.88
C GLY A 379 -19.57 41.91 5.06
N CYS A 380 -18.28 41.66 4.84
CA CYS A 380 -17.84 40.43 4.17
C CYS A 380 -18.04 39.20 5.07
N PRO A 381 -18.56 38.08 4.53
CA PRO A 381 -18.74 36.83 5.28
C PRO A 381 -17.39 36.18 5.61
N VAL A 382 -17.28 35.61 6.80
CA VAL A 382 -16.07 35.01 7.38
C VAL A 382 -16.39 33.63 7.91
N VAL A 383 -15.63 32.64 7.46
CA VAL A 383 -15.75 31.25 7.94
C VAL A 383 -14.91 31.05 9.20
N PRO A 384 -15.54 30.67 10.34
CA PRO A 384 -14.79 30.27 11.53
C PRO A 384 -14.00 28.98 11.28
N LYS A 385 -12.79 28.86 11.85
CA LYS A 385 -11.99 27.64 11.71
C LYS A 385 -12.65 26.44 12.39
N TYR A 386 -13.22 26.64 13.57
CA TYR A 386 -13.88 25.59 14.37
C TYR A 386 -14.80 26.20 15.43
N TYR A 387 -15.71 25.37 15.94
CA TYR A 387 -16.61 25.66 17.05
C TYR A 387 -16.26 24.76 18.25
N TYR A 388 -16.05 25.35 19.42
CA TYR A 388 -15.62 24.64 20.63
C TYR A 388 -16.58 24.83 21.81
N VAL A 389 -16.55 23.89 22.75
CA VAL A 389 -17.28 23.96 24.02
C VAL A 389 -16.41 24.73 25.04
N PRO A 390 -16.91 25.82 25.65
CA PRO A 390 -16.17 26.54 26.68
C PRO A 390 -15.95 25.69 27.93
N ALA A 391 -14.86 25.97 28.67
CA ALA A 391 -14.45 25.18 29.83
C ALA A 391 -15.56 24.99 30.86
N ASP A 392 -16.33 26.05 31.13
CA ASP A 392 -17.41 26.05 32.13
C ASP A 392 -18.56 25.09 31.79
N PHE A 393 -18.70 24.68 30.52
CA PHE A 393 -19.80 23.85 30.02
C PHE A 393 -19.37 22.43 29.65
N VAL A 394 -18.08 22.08 29.81
CA VAL A 394 -17.53 20.77 29.41
C VAL A 394 -18.21 19.61 30.12
N GLU A 395 -18.40 19.69 31.44
CA GLU A 395 -19.00 18.61 32.22
C GLU A 395 -20.49 18.38 31.86
N LEU A 396 -21.21 19.47 31.56
CA LEU A 396 -22.60 19.40 31.11
C LEU A 396 -22.72 18.78 29.72
N GLU A 397 -21.81 19.13 28.80
CA GLU A 397 -21.77 18.53 27.46
C GLU A 397 -21.43 17.03 27.52
N LYS A 398 -20.50 16.61 28.38
CA LYS A 398 -20.17 15.20 28.56
C LYS A 398 -21.34 14.38 29.12
N LYS A 399 -22.10 14.96 30.05
CA LYS A 399 -23.27 14.30 30.65
C LYS A 399 -24.43 14.15 29.67
N ASN A 400 -24.63 15.12 28.79
CA ASN A 400 -25.64 15.08 27.73
C ASN A 400 -25.08 15.65 26.41
N PRO A 401 -24.51 14.80 25.53
CA PRO A 401 -23.86 15.24 24.30
C PRO A 401 -24.79 16.06 23.40
N GLY A 402 -24.29 17.19 22.90
CA GLY A 402 -25.04 18.12 22.05
C GLY A 402 -25.93 19.12 22.80
N SER A 403 -25.89 19.13 24.13
CA SER A 403 -26.71 20.03 24.95
C SER A 403 -26.19 21.47 25.01
N GLN A 404 -24.88 21.69 24.85
CA GLN A 404 -24.24 22.99 25.05
C GLN A 404 -24.00 23.74 23.74
N LYS A 405 -24.14 25.07 23.78
CA LYS A 405 -23.82 25.96 22.67
C LYS A 405 -22.30 26.04 22.47
N ARG A 406 -21.84 25.85 21.24
CA ARG A 406 -20.43 26.01 20.86
C ARG A 406 -20.14 27.42 20.36
N PHE A 407 -18.91 27.88 20.56
CA PHE A 407 -18.45 29.22 20.22
C PHE A 407 -17.44 29.20 19.07
N PRO A 408 -17.47 30.20 18.15
CA PRO A 408 -16.57 30.25 17.01
C PRO A 408 -15.14 30.59 17.45
N SER A 409 -14.14 30.07 16.72
CA SER A 409 -12.72 30.32 17.00
C SER A 409 -12.19 31.67 16.52
N ASN A 410 -12.84 32.27 15.51
CA ASN A 410 -12.54 33.59 14.99
C ASN A 410 -13.83 34.24 14.46
N SER A 411 -13.88 35.57 14.48
CA SER A 411 -15.05 36.35 14.05
C SER A 411 -14.78 37.28 12.87
N GLY A 412 -13.51 37.43 12.46
CA GLY A 412 -13.09 38.35 11.40
C GLY A 412 -13.03 39.81 11.83
N ARG A 413 -13.87 40.23 12.80
CA ARG A 413 -13.77 41.54 13.47
C ARG A 413 -12.53 41.67 14.35
N ASP A 414 -11.97 40.54 14.75
CA ASP A 414 -10.70 40.41 15.46
C ASP A 414 -9.47 40.46 14.54
N GLY A 415 -9.65 40.68 13.24
CA GLY A 415 -8.60 40.64 12.22
C GLY A 415 -8.09 39.23 11.92
N LYS A 416 -8.74 38.19 12.45
CA LYS A 416 -8.31 36.79 12.31
C LYS A 416 -9.13 36.08 11.23
N PHE A 417 -8.46 35.72 10.13
CA PHE A 417 -9.05 34.95 9.05
C PHE A 417 -8.47 33.54 8.99
N PHE A 418 -9.35 32.55 8.78
CA PHE A 418 -8.96 31.21 8.41
C PHE A 418 -8.89 31.11 6.89
N LEU A 419 -7.73 31.45 6.31
CA LEU A 419 -7.58 31.63 4.86
C LEU A 419 -7.96 30.38 4.06
N TRP A 420 -7.64 29.17 4.54
CA TRP A 420 -8.04 27.93 3.88
C TRP A 420 -9.57 27.79 3.79
N GLY A 421 -10.28 27.93 4.91
CA GLY A 421 -11.74 27.86 4.90
C GLY A 421 -12.39 28.99 4.08
N GLN A 422 -11.82 30.18 4.14
CA GLN A 422 -12.28 31.33 3.36
C GLN A 422 -12.14 31.08 1.85
N ALA A 423 -10.99 30.54 1.41
CA ALA A 423 -10.73 30.22 0.01
C ALA A 423 -11.71 29.17 -0.53
N VAL A 424 -11.92 28.08 0.22
CA VAL A 424 -12.85 27.00 -0.19
C VAL A 424 -14.31 27.49 -0.20
N TYR A 425 -14.69 28.37 0.74
CA TYR A 425 -16.01 29.00 0.75
C TYR A 425 -16.29 29.82 -0.50
N ILE A 426 -15.32 30.64 -0.91
CA ILE A 426 -15.44 31.47 -2.11
C ILE A 426 -15.57 30.58 -3.35
N ILE A 427 -14.76 29.52 -3.48
CA ILE A 427 -14.90 28.54 -4.57
C ILE A 427 -16.30 27.93 -4.56
N ALA A 428 -16.82 27.51 -3.40
CA ALA A 428 -18.14 26.92 -3.28
C ALA A 428 -19.26 27.88 -3.69
N LYS A 429 -19.18 29.17 -3.32
CA LYS A 429 -20.16 30.18 -3.72
C LYS A 429 -20.06 30.53 -5.21
N LEU A 430 -18.86 30.63 -5.78
CA LEU A 430 -18.67 30.81 -7.23
C LEU A 430 -19.31 29.67 -8.05
N LEU A 431 -19.20 28.44 -7.55
CA LEU A 431 -19.84 27.25 -8.13
C LEU A 431 -21.36 27.24 -7.95
N ALA A 432 -21.85 27.49 -6.73
CA ALA A 432 -23.28 27.49 -6.41
C ALA A 432 -24.04 28.60 -7.17
N ASP A 433 -23.43 29.78 -7.30
CA ASP A 433 -23.97 30.91 -8.07
C ASP A 433 -23.80 30.75 -9.58
N LYS A 434 -23.22 29.64 -10.03
CA LYS A 434 -22.96 29.29 -11.45
C LYS A 434 -22.08 30.31 -12.19
N LEU A 435 -21.29 31.10 -11.45
CA LEU A 435 -20.28 32.00 -12.02
C LEU A 435 -19.13 31.20 -12.63
N VAL A 436 -18.79 30.09 -11.97
CA VAL A 436 -17.85 29.08 -12.44
C VAL A 436 -18.60 27.76 -12.57
N SER A 437 -18.30 26.99 -13.61
CA SER A 437 -18.79 25.61 -13.76
C SER A 437 -17.76 24.61 -13.24
N PRO A 438 -18.18 23.41 -12.81
CA PRO A 438 -17.27 22.34 -12.42
C PRO A 438 -16.13 22.08 -13.41
N LYS A 439 -16.40 22.19 -14.72
CA LYS A 439 -15.42 21.96 -15.80
C LYS A 439 -14.30 23.01 -15.86
N ASP A 440 -14.50 24.22 -15.34
CA ASP A 440 -13.46 25.26 -15.42
C ASP A 440 -12.38 25.04 -14.35
N ILE A 441 -12.76 24.55 -13.17
CA ILE A 441 -11.84 24.28 -12.05
C ILE A 441 -11.34 22.83 -12.00
N ASP A 442 -11.77 22.02 -12.97
CA ASP A 442 -11.31 20.66 -13.27
C ASP A 442 -11.11 20.49 -14.79
N PRO A 443 -10.20 21.27 -15.44
CA PRO A 443 -9.97 21.21 -16.87
C PRO A 443 -9.45 19.85 -17.36
N ILE A 444 -8.78 19.08 -16.49
CA ILE A 444 -8.37 17.72 -16.83
C ILE A 444 -9.52 16.70 -16.74
N GLY A 445 -10.64 17.06 -16.11
CA GLY A 445 -11.87 16.26 -16.05
C GLY A 445 -11.75 15.04 -15.16
N ARG A 446 -11.25 15.23 -13.93
CA ARG A 446 -11.20 14.21 -12.88
C ARG A 446 -12.59 13.77 -12.43
N TYR A 447 -13.51 14.71 -12.24
CA TYR A 447 -14.88 14.37 -11.90
C TYR A 447 -15.72 14.03 -13.14
N VAL A 448 -16.37 12.87 -13.12
CA VAL A 448 -17.25 12.43 -14.20
C VAL A 448 -18.66 12.12 -13.70
N PRO A 449 -19.70 12.80 -14.22
CA PRO A 449 -21.08 12.57 -13.81
C PRO A 449 -21.53 11.12 -14.02
N PRO A 450 -22.39 10.57 -13.14
CA PRO A 450 -22.87 9.18 -13.24
C PRO A 450 -23.57 8.85 -14.58
N GLN A 451 -24.13 9.88 -15.22
CA GLN A 451 -24.87 9.81 -16.49
C GLN A 451 -23.92 9.63 -17.68
N ASP A 452 -22.73 10.23 -17.60
CA ASP A 452 -21.71 10.23 -18.65
C ASP A 452 -20.74 9.04 -18.52
N GLN A 453 -20.77 8.32 -17.40
CA GLN A 453 -19.98 7.10 -17.18
C GLN A 453 -20.25 5.99 -18.22
N ARG A 454 -21.37 6.05 -18.98
CA ARG A 454 -21.73 5.06 -20.01
C ARG A 454 -21.33 5.42 -21.45
N ASN A 455 -21.10 6.70 -21.77
CA ASN A 455 -20.99 7.18 -23.17
C ASN A 455 -19.69 7.96 -23.50
N VAL A 456 -18.73 8.06 -22.57
CA VAL A 456 -17.49 8.81 -22.83
C VAL A 456 -16.44 7.93 -23.50
N SER A 457 -16.45 7.95 -24.84
CA SER A 457 -15.45 7.33 -25.73
C SER A 457 -14.11 8.10 -25.81
N MET A 458 -13.95 9.23 -25.11
CA MET A 458 -12.94 10.24 -25.47
C MET A 458 -11.87 10.58 -24.42
N ARG A 459 -11.79 9.90 -23.25
CA ARG A 459 -10.67 10.10 -22.29
C ARG A 459 -10.29 8.84 -21.50
N PHE A 460 -8.98 8.71 -21.23
CA PHE A 460 -8.27 7.56 -20.62
C PHE A 460 -8.68 7.15 -19.20
N SER A 461 -9.62 7.87 -18.58
CA SER A 461 -9.95 7.72 -17.16
C SER A 461 -11.31 7.10 -16.85
N ASN A 462 -12.19 6.81 -17.82
CA ASN A 462 -13.53 6.25 -17.51
C ASN A 462 -13.95 5.09 -18.39
N GLN A 463 -13.45 3.91 -18.03
CA GLN A 463 -14.26 2.72 -18.17
C GLN A 463 -14.40 2.14 -16.76
N GLY A 464 -15.58 2.31 -16.17
CA GLY A 464 -16.12 1.32 -15.24
C GLY A 464 -16.15 -0.06 -15.91
N PRO A 465 -16.65 -1.12 -15.26
CA PRO A 465 -16.68 -2.44 -15.87
C PRO A 465 -17.71 -2.47 -17.01
N LEU A 466 -17.35 -1.94 -18.18
CA LEU A 466 -17.57 -2.69 -19.40
C LEU A 466 -16.99 -4.08 -19.12
N GLU A 467 -17.64 -5.14 -19.60
CA GLU A 467 -16.88 -6.34 -19.93
C GLU A 467 -15.74 -5.85 -20.83
N ASN A 468 -14.56 -5.63 -20.25
CA ASN A 468 -13.41 -5.15 -20.99
C ASN A 468 -13.15 -6.27 -21.99
N ASP A 469 -13.62 -6.08 -23.22
CA ASP A 469 -13.18 -6.83 -24.39
C ASP A 469 -11.76 -6.37 -24.77
N LEU A 470 -10.93 -6.17 -23.73
CA LEU A 470 -9.52 -5.91 -23.84
C LEU A 470 -8.89 -7.21 -24.29
N VAL A 471 -8.50 -7.23 -25.56
CA VAL A 471 -7.69 -8.28 -26.12
C VAL A 471 -6.23 -7.91 -25.88
N VAL A 472 -5.53 -8.73 -25.11
CA VAL A 472 -4.09 -8.56 -24.91
C VAL A 472 -3.35 -9.13 -26.12
N HIS A 473 -2.54 -8.33 -26.79
CA HIS A 473 -1.66 -8.82 -27.85
C HIS A 473 -0.50 -9.58 -27.23
N VAL A 474 -0.18 -10.76 -27.75
CA VAL A 474 0.84 -11.64 -27.19
C VAL A 474 1.82 -12.04 -28.27
N ALA A 475 3.11 -11.81 -28.03
CA ALA A 475 4.19 -12.30 -28.89
C ALA A 475 4.93 -13.44 -28.20
N LEU A 476 5.01 -14.60 -28.85
CA LEU A 476 5.73 -15.76 -28.35
C LEU A 476 7.15 -15.81 -28.92
N ILE A 477 8.15 -15.64 -28.05
CA ILE A 477 9.57 -15.63 -28.42
C ILE A 477 10.24 -16.91 -27.90
N ALA A 478 10.83 -17.69 -28.80
CA ALA A 478 11.65 -18.85 -28.45
C ALA A 478 13.12 -18.44 -28.34
N GLU A 479 13.82 -18.83 -27.28
CA GLU A 479 15.22 -18.41 -27.08
C GLU A 479 16.22 -19.03 -28.09
N SER A 480 15.83 -20.10 -28.80
CA SER A 480 16.66 -20.78 -29.81
C SER A 480 15.85 -21.26 -31.02
N GLN A 481 16.48 -21.35 -32.19
CA GLN A 481 15.88 -21.96 -33.39
C GLN A 481 15.45 -23.42 -33.14
N ARG A 482 16.23 -24.17 -32.36
CA ARG A 482 15.90 -25.57 -32.00
C ARG A 482 14.56 -25.66 -31.27
N LEU A 483 14.35 -24.77 -30.32
CA LEU A 483 13.11 -24.68 -29.54
C LEU A 483 11.93 -24.27 -30.42
N GLN A 484 12.13 -23.30 -31.32
CA GLN A 484 11.11 -22.89 -32.30
C GLN A 484 10.66 -24.07 -33.16
N VAL A 485 11.60 -24.83 -33.74
CA VAL A 485 11.28 -26.00 -34.57
C VAL A 485 10.51 -27.04 -33.77
N PHE A 486 10.92 -27.30 -32.53
CA PHE A 486 10.22 -28.23 -31.64
C PHE A 486 8.79 -27.78 -31.33
N LEU A 487 8.57 -26.50 -30.98
CA LEU A 487 7.23 -25.97 -30.71
C LEU A 487 6.32 -26.01 -31.96
N ASN A 488 6.91 -25.82 -33.15
CA ASN A 488 6.19 -25.89 -34.40
C ASN A 488 5.62 -27.29 -34.69
N THR A 489 6.24 -28.38 -34.18
CA THR A 489 5.66 -29.74 -34.33
C THR A 489 4.35 -29.91 -33.58
N TYR A 490 4.07 -29.06 -32.60
CA TYR A 490 2.81 -29.01 -31.86
C TYR A 490 1.86 -27.91 -32.39
N GLY A 491 2.20 -27.29 -33.53
CA GLY A 491 1.39 -26.24 -34.15
C GLY A 491 1.40 -24.92 -33.38
N ILE A 492 2.43 -24.65 -32.59
CA ILE A 492 2.65 -23.40 -31.85
C ILE A 492 3.66 -22.55 -32.64
N GLN A 493 3.20 -21.41 -33.14
CA GLN A 493 4.04 -20.48 -33.88
C GLN A 493 4.77 -19.54 -32.91
N THR A 494 6.08 -19.41 -33.06
CA THR A 494 6.96 -18.55 -32.25
C THR A 494 7.97 -17.84 -33.16
N GLN A 495 8.63 -16.79 -32.66
CA GLN A 495 9.75 -16.11 -33.35
C GLN A 495 11.04 -16.26 -32.53
N THR A 496 12.19 -16.31 -33.19
CA THR A 496 13.50 -16.19 -32.49
C THR A 496 13.91 -14.71 -32.38
N PRO A 497 14.82 -14.34 -31.47
CA PRO A 497 15.31 -12.96 -31.37
C PRO A 497 15.84 -12.40 -32.70
N GLN A 498 16.55 -13.20 -33.50
CA GLN A 498 17.05 -12.78 -34.82
C GLN A 498 15.92 -12.49 -35.82
N GLN A 499 14.80 -13.22 -35.77
CA GLN A 499 13.65 -13.02 -36.66
C GLN A 499 12.81 -11.78 -36.32
N VAL A 500 13.01 -11.19 -35.15
CA VAL A 500 12.28 -9.99 -34.70
C VAL A 500 12.98 -8.71 -35.14
N GLU A 501 14.25 -8.79 -35.56
CA GLU A 501 15.00 -7.64 -36.09
C GLU A 501 14.24 -6.95 -37.27
N PRO A 502 14.25 -5.61 -37.35
CA PRO A 502 15.10 -4.66 -36.63
C PRO A 502 14.61 -4.25 -35.23
N ILE A 503 13.52 -4.84 -34.73
CA ILE A 503 12.98 -4.54 -33.39
C ILE A 503 13.83 -5.29 -32.36
N GLN A 504 14.28 -4.58 -31.33
CA GLN A 504 15.08 -5.17 -30.27
C GLN A 504 14.19 -5.69 -29.14
N ILE A 505 14.56 -6.84 -28.57
CA ILE A 505 13.89 -7.40 -27.40
C ILE A 505 14.81 -7.16 -26.20
N TRP A 506 14.35 -6.38 -25.23
CA TRP A 506 15.12 -6.05 -24.05
C TRP A 506 14.59 -6.77 -22.81
N ALA A 507 15.50 -7.07 -21.88
CA ALA A 507 15.12 -7.38 -20.51
C ALA A 507 14.55 -6.12 -19.85
N GLN A 508 13.61 -6.30 -18.92
CA GLN A 508 13.07 -5.19 -18.11
C GLN A 508 14.16 -4.34 -17.45
N LYS A 509 15.28 -4.93 -17.00
CA LYS A 509 16.41 -4.21 -16.40
C LYS A 509 17.06 -3.18 -17.34
N GLU A 510 17.10 -3.44 -18.64
CA GLU A 510 17.65 -2.49 -19.61
C GLU A 510 16.72 -1.27 -19.77
N LEU A 511 15.41 -1.48 -19.67
CA LEU A 511 14.45 -0.38 -19.61
C LEU A 511 14.60 0.44 -18.32
N VAL A 512 14.90 -0.20 -17.18
CA VAL A 512 15.22 0.53 -15.93
C VAL A 512 16.44 1.43 -16.10
N LYS A 513 17.51 0.96 -16.75
CA LYS A 513 18.69 1.77 -17.09
C LYS A 513 18.36 2.96 -17.97
N ALA A 514 17.45 2.78 -18.95
CA ALA A 514 17.00 3.88 -19.78
C ALA A 514 16.29 4.94 -18.93
N TYR A 515 15.37 4.52 -18.07
CA TYR A 515 14.60 5.38 -17.19
C TYR A 515 15.39 6.04 -16.06
N PHE A 516 16.57 5.53 -15.69
CA PHE A 516 17.46 6.14 -14.70
C PHE A 516 17.75 7.62 -15.02
N HIS A 517 17.93 7.93 -16.31
CA HIS A 517 18.26 9.27 -16.79
C HIS A 517 17.08 10.26 -16.71
N LEU A 518 15.87 9.78 -16.41
CA LEU A 518 14.69 10.64 -16.25
C LEU A 518 14.82 11.47 -14.96
N GLY A 519 14.79 12.80 -15.10
CA GLY A 519 14.90 13.72 -13.98
C GLY A 519 16.31 13.92 -13.44
N VAL A 520 17.35 13.47 -14.15
CA VAL A 520 18.74 13.82 -13.77
C VAL A 520 18.94 15.32 -13.88
N ASN A 521 19.62 15.90 -12.89
CA ASN A 521 19.99 17.31 -12.87
C ASN A 521 21.20 17.57 -11.97
N ASP A 522 22.37 17.78 -12.57
CA ASP A 522 23.62 17.97 -11.83
C ASP A 522 23.64 19.27 -11.02
N LYS A 523 23.02 20.35 -11.53
CA LYS A 523 22.96 21.64 -10.82
C LYS A 523 22.23 21.55 -9.49
N LEU A 524 21.18 20.72 -9.44
CA LEU A 524 20.37 20.47 -8.25
C LEU A 524 20.85 19.24 -7.46
N GLY A 525 21.88 18.52 -7.91
CA GLY A 525 22.35 17.29 -7.28
C GLY A 525 21.36 16.11 -7.35
N LEU A 526 20.48 16.10 -8.35
CA LEU A 526 19.43 15.09 -8.49
C LEU A 526 19.86 13.97 -9.44
N SER A 527 19.89 12.73 -8.93
CA SER A 527 20.34 11.56 -9.69
C SER A 527 19.27 10.93 -10.59
N GLY A 528 18.11 11.57 -10.78
CA GLY A 528 17.00 11.02 -11.56
C GLY A 528 16.24 9.87 -10.88
N ARG A 529 15.64 8.99 -11.69
CA ARG A 529 14.77 7.90 -11.21
C ARG A 529 15.59 6.84 -10.46
N PRO A 530 15.19 6.44 -9.25
CA PRO A 530 15.87 5.35 -8.53
C PRO A 530 15.80 4.01 -9.28
N ASP A 531 16.72 3.10 -8.98
CA ASP A 531 16.80 1.75 -9.58
C ASP A 531 15.63 0.86 -9.12
N ARG A 532 14.46 1.07 -9.75
CA ARG A 532 13.19 0.42 -9.42
C ARG A 532 12.70 -0.40 -10.61
N PRO A 533 12.21 -1.65 -10.40
CA PRO A 533 11.69 -2.47 -11.48
C PRO A 533 10.46 -1.82 -12.13
N ILE A 534 10.31 -2.02 -13.44
CA ILE A 534 9.15 -1.55 -14.23
C ILE A 534 8.13 -2.69 -14.32
N GLY A 535 6.91 -2.47 -13.82
CA GLY A 535 5.87 -3.51 -13.79
C GLY A 535 5.33 -3.94 -15.16
N CYS A 536 4.45 -4.94 -15.16
CA CYS A 536 3.88 -5.54 -16.37
C CYS A 536 3.19 -4.54 -17.32
N LEU A 537 2.59 -3.46 -16.79
CA LEU A 537 1.98 -2.41 -17.60
C LEU A 537 3.04 -1.61 -18.40
N GLY A 538 4.19 -1.32 -17.79
CA GLY A 538 5.29 -0.66 -18.48
C GLY A 538 5.94 -1.59 -19.50
N THR A 539 6.20 -2.86 -19.16
CA THR A 539 6.82 -3.79 -20.10
C THR A 539 5.91 -4.19 -21.26
N SER A 540 4.59 -3.99 -21.15
CA SER A 540 3.63 -4.34 -22.21
C SER A 540 3.44 -3.24 -23.28
N LYS A 541 4.41 -2.32 -23.40
CA LYS A 541 4.44 -1.25 -24.39
C LYS A 541 5.57 -1.44 -25.38
N ILE A 542 5.48 -0.74 -26.50
CA ILE A 542 6.58 -0.55 -27.44
C ILE A 542 7.29 0.75 -27.11
N TYR A 543 8.61 0.73 -27.12
CA TYR A 543 9.44 1.90 -26.84
C TYR A 543 10.22 2.33 -28.08
N ARG A 544 10.33 3.64 -28.28
CA ARG A 544 11.23 4.27 -29.24
C ARG A 544 12.36 4.94 -28.46
N ILE A 545 13.56 4.37 -28.54
CA ILE A 545 14.72 4.76 -27.73
C ILE A 545 15.91 4.96 -28.68
N LEU A 546 16.48 6.17 -28.73
CA LEU A 546 17.64 6.50 -29.57
C LEU A 546 17.47 6.03 -31.04
N GLY A 547 16.26 6.25 -31.60
CA GLY A 547 15.91 5.84 -32.97
C GLY A 547 15.55 4.37 -33.15
N LYS A 548 15.80 3.50 -32.17
CA LYS A 548 15.48 2.06 -32.19
C LYS A 548 14.07 1.79 -31.67
N THR A 549 13.43 0.75 -32.21
CA THR A 549 12.15 0.23 -31.70
C THR A 549 12.46 -0.95 -30.77
N VAL A 550 11.93 -0.90 -29.56
CA VAL A 550 12.24 -1.83 -28.47
C VAL A 550 10.94 -2.39 -27.89
N VAL A 551 10.91 -3.70 -27.63
CA VAL A 551 9.88 -4.38 -26.83
C VAL A 551 10.54 -5.04 -25.62
N CYS A 552 9.83 -5.10 -24.50
CA CYS A 552 10.37 -5.65 -23.26
C CYS A 552 9.59 -6.88 -22.81
N TYR A 553 10.28 -7.91 -22.32
CA TYR A 553 9.62 -8.97 -21.57
C TYR A 553 9.55 -8.63 -20.07
N SER A 554 8.50 -9.11 -19.41
CA SER A 554 8.27 -8.86 -17.98
C SER A 554 9.33 -9.53 -17.09
N ILE A 555 9.54 -8.98 -15.89
CA ILE A 555 10.46 -9.52 -14.88
C ILE A 555 10.19 -10.99 -14.53
N ILE A 556 8.97 -11.48 -14.74
CA ILE A 556 8.61 -12.90 -14.52
C ILE A 556 9.46 -13.87 -15.37
N PHE A 557 10.03 -13.40 -16.49
CA PHE A 557 10.91 -14.19 -17.37
C PHE A 557 12.41 -13.93 -17.11
N ASP A 558 12.75 -13.04 -16.17
CA ASP A 558 14.13 -12.72 -15.80
C ASP A 558 14.62 -13.65 -14.68
N LEU A 559 15.50 -14.59 -15.05
CA LEU A 559 16.10 -15.56 -14.12
C LEU A 559 17.19 -14.97 -13.22
N SER A 560 17.53 -13.68 -13.39
CA SER A 560 18.57 -13.03 -12.61
C SER A 560 18.10 -12.40 -11.29
N ASP A 561 16.78 -12.32 -11.05
CA ASP A 561 16.20 -11.84 -9.78
C ASP A 561 16.09 -12.97 -8.75
N PHE A 562 15.16 -13.91 -8.96
CA PHE A 562 14.90 -15.03 -8.06
C PHE A 562 14.42 -16.26 -8.85
N TYR A 563 14.64 -17.48 -8.33
CA TYR A 563 14.48 -18.71 -9.11
C TYR A 563 13.04 -19.23 -9.21
N MET A 564 12.06 -18.63 -8.52
CA MET A 564 10.69 -19.15 -8.46
C MET A 564 10.06 -19.37 -9.84
N SER A 565 10.38 -18.51 -10.82
CA SER A 565 9.91 -18.62 -12.20
C SER A 565 10.49 -19.80 -12.99
N GLN A 566 11.48 -20.52 -12.44
CA GLN A 566 11.99 -21.77 -13.01
C GLN A 566 11.04 -22.95 -12.76
N ASP A 567 10.15 -22.85 -11.76
CA ASP A 567 9.04 -23.77 -11.64
C ASP A 567 7.97 -23.42 -12.69
N VAL A 568 7.73 -24.35 -13.61
CA VAL A 568 6.82 -24.16 -14.74
C VAL A 568 5.39 -23.85 -14.28
N MET A 569 4.92 -24.44 -13.18
CA MET A 569 3.57 -24.17 -12.69
C MET A 569 3.47 -22.76 -12.09
N MET A 570 4.50 -22.32 -11.38
CA MET A 570 4.59 -20.94 -10.90
C MET A 570 4.63 -19.94 -12.05
N LEU A 571 5.42 -20.21 -13.09
CA LEU A 571 5.50 -19.35 -14.27
C LEU A 571 4.14 -19.25 -15.00
N ILE A 572 3.41 -20.35 -15.13
CA ILE A 572 2.06 -20.35 -15.72
C ILE A 572 1.10 -19.48 -14.90
N ASP A 573 1.13 -19.61 -13.57
CA ASP A 573 0.33 -18.77 -12.68
C ASP A 573 0.72 -17.29 -12.82
N ASP A 574 2.01 -16.97 -12.80
CA ASP A 574 2.53 -15.60 -12.95
C ASP A 574 2.13 -14.97 -14.29
N ILE A 575 2.14 -15.74 -15.38
CA ILE A 575 1.65 -15.29 -16.70
C ILE A 575 0.14 -14.99 -16.65
N LYS A 576 -0.68 -15.90 -16.10
CA LYS A 576 -2.13 -15.69 -15.97
C LYS A 576 -2.43 -14.44 -15.13
N ASN A 577 -1.73 -14.28 -14.00
CA ASN A 577 -1.87 -13.13 -13.13
C ASN A 577 -1.44 -11.84 -13.83
N ALA A 578 -0.34 -11.85 -14.57
CA ALA A 578 0.11 -10.70 -15.34
C ALA A 578 -0.91 -10.29 -16.40
N LEU A 579 -1.49 -11.25 -17.13
CA LEU A 579 -2.55 -11.00 -18.10
C LEU A 579 -3.82 -10.46 -17.45
N GLN A 580 -4.22 -11.00 -16.30
CA GLN A 580 -5.40 -10.54 -15.56
C GLN A 580 -5.19 -9.14 -15.00
N PHE A 581 -3.99 -8.85 -14.48
CA PHE A 581 -3.56 -7.52 -14.06
C PHE A 581 -3.60 -6.53 -15.22
N ILE A 582 -3.07 -6.90 -16.39
CA ILE A 582 -3.15 -6.07 -17.60
C ILE A 582 -4.62 -5.86 -18.00
N LYS A 583 -5.47 -6.91 -18.04
CA LYS A 583 -6.90 -6.79 -18.33
C LYS A 583 -7.62 -5.80 -17.42
N GLN A 584 -7.29 -5.83 -16.14
CA GLN A 584 -7.93 -5.02 -15.11
C GLN A 584 -7.44 -3.57 -15.12
N TYR A 585 -6.14 -3.34 -15.32
CA TYR A 585 -5.49 -2.04 -15.11
C TYR A 585 -4.98 -1.36 -16.38
N TRP A 586 -5.09 -1.97 -17.56
CA TRP A 586 -4.74 -1.31 -18.82
C TRP A 586 -5.79 -0.29 -19.23
N LYS A 587 -5.39 0.97 -19.31
CA LYS A 587 -6.29 2.12 -19.55
C LYS A 587 -5.80 3.05 -20.67
N MET A 588 -4.70 2.69 -21.35
CA MET A 588 -4.07 3.47 -22.42
C MET A 588 -4.72 3.21 -23.79
N HIS A 589 -4.59 4.16 -24.73
CA HIS A 589 -5.08 4.00 -26.11
C HIS A 589 -4.27 2.97 -26.88
N GLY A 590 -4.88 1.84 -27.24
CA GLY A 590 -4.22 0.76 -27.95
C GLY A 590 -4.11 -0.49 -27.11
N ARG A 591 -3.78 -1.60 -27.76
CA ARG A 591 -3.71 -2.91 -27.12
C ARG A 591 -2.36 -3.10 -26.43
N PRO A 592 -2.32 -3.73 -25.24
CA PRO A 592 -1.06 -4.10 -24.60
C PRO A 592 -0.36 -5.19 -25.42
N LEU A 593 0.96 -5.08 -25.59
CA LEU A 593 1.81 -6.10 -26.20
C LEU A 593 2.60 -6.83 -25.11
N PHE A 594 2.13 -8.02 -24.74
CA PHE A 594 2.78 -8.87 -23.75
C PHE A 594 3.75 -9.85 -24.43
N VAL A 595 5.06 -9.72 -24.16
CA VAL A 595 6.10 -10.59 -24.73
C VAL A 595 6.35 -11.78 -23.80
N VAL A 596 6.09 -12.99 -24.31
CA VAL A 596 6.32 -14.26 -23.60
C VAL A 596 7.61 -14.89 -24.09
N LEU A 597 8.61 -14.97 -23.23
CA LEU A 597 9.88 -15.63 -23.52
C LEU A 597 9.82 -17.11 -23.10
N ILE A 598 9.99 -18.01 -24.06
CA ILE A 598 9.99 -19.46 -23.85
C ILE A 598 11.44 -19.96 -23.90
N ARG A 599 11.85 -20.66 -22.84
CA ARG A 599 13.17 -21.26 -22.71
C ARG A 599 13.12 -22.77 -22.85
N GLU A 600 14.22 -23.38 -23.26
CA GLU A 600 14.34 -24.83 -23.40
C GLU A 600 14.09 -25.55 -22.06
N ASP A 601 14.53 -24.96 -20.95
CA ASP A 601 14.37 -25.52 -19.60
C ASP A 601 12.90 -25.56 -19.15
N ASN A 602 12.04 -24.69 -19.71
CA ASN A 602 10.60 -24.72 -19.45
C ASN A 602 9.92 -25.96 -20.06
N ILE A 603 10.53 -26.54 -21.10
CA ILE A 603 9.98 -27.62 -21.92
C ILE A 603 10.52 -29.00 -21.50
N ARG A 604 11.55 -29.06 -20.64
CA ARG A 604 12.17 -30.31 -20.18
C ARG A 604 11.44 -30.91 -18.96
N GLY A 605 11.14 -32.22 -19.01
CA GLY A 605 10.67 -33.04 -17.89
C GLY A 605 9.17 -33.34 -17.86
N SER A 606 8.68 -33.90 -16.74
CA SER A 606 7.30 -34.38 -16.54
C SER A 606 6.21 -33.28 -16.54
N ARG A 607 6.61 -32.01 -16.50
CA ARG A 607 5.72 -30.83 -16.49
C ARG A 607 5.60 -30.15 -17.87
N PHE A 608 5.90 -30.86 -18.96
CA PHE A 608 5.74 -30.37 -20.33
C PHE A 608 4.27 -30.19 -20.75
N ASN A 609 3.37 -31.10 -20.34
CA ASN A 609 1.96 -31.00 -20.73
C ASN A 609 1.29 -29.70 -20.25
N PRO A 610 1.46 -29.25 -18.99
CA PRO A 610 0.89 -27.97 -18.52
C PRO A 610 1.33 -26.74 -19.33
N ILE A 611 2.60 -26.65 -19.74
CA ILE A 611 3.05 -25.52 -20.56
C ILE A 611 2.49 -25.62 -21.97
N LEU A 612 2.38 -26.83 -22.53
CA LEU A 612 1.75 -27.05 -23.82
C LEU A 612 0.26 -26.66 -23.79
N ASP A 613 -0.45 -27.00 -22.72
CA ASP A 613 -1.85 -26.62 -22.51
C ASP A 613 -2.02 -25.09 -22.44
N MET A 614 -1.09 -24.40 -21.76
CA MET A 614 -1.08 -22.93 -21.74
C MET A 614 -0.83 -22.33 -23.13
N LEU A 615 0.15 -22.86 -23.89
CA LEU A 615 0.45 -22.40 -25.25
C LEU A 615 -0.71 -22.71 -26.22
N ALA A 616 -1.41 -23.82 -26.02
CA ALA A 616 -2.64 -24.14 -26.74
C ALA A 616 -3.78 -23.17 -26.36
N ALA A 617 -3.89 -22.75 -25.10
CA ALA A 617 -4.86 -21.74 -24.65
C ALA A 617 -4.59 -20.36 -25.28
N PHE A 618 -3.31 -19.98 -25.41
CA PHE A 618 -2.91 -18.78 -26.17
C PHE A 618 -3.41 -18.84 -27.62
N LYS A 619 -3.26 -19.98 -28.30
CA LYS A 619 -3.78 -20.18 -29.66
C LYS A 619 -5.30 -20.16 -29.75
N LYS A 620 -6.01 -20.65 -28.71
CA LYS A 620 -7.47 -20.59 -28.61
C LYS A 620 -8.01 -19.18 -28.34
N GLY A 621 -7.15 -18.23 -27.96
CA GLY A 621 -7.50 -16.83 -27.76
C GLY A 621 -8.04 -16.49 -26.37
N ILE A 622 -8.00 -17.41 -25.40
CA ILE A 622 -8.41 -17.16 -24.01
C ILE A 622 -7.44 -17.84 -23.03
N VAL A 623 -6.84 -17.07 -22.13
CA VAL A 623 -5.94 -17.56 -21.08
C VAL A 623 -6.37 -17.00 -19.73
N GLY A 624 -6.71 -17.85 -18.76
CA GLY A 624 -7.11 -17.41 -17.42
C GLY A 624 -8.32 -16.47 -17.40
N GLY A 625 -9.27 -16.62 -18.34
CA GLY A 625 -10.42 -15.71 -18.48
C GLY A 625 -10.10 -14.36 -19.16
N VAL A 626 -8.89 -14.19 -19.69
CA VAL A 626 -8.44 -13.01 -20.44
C VAL A 626 -8.42 -13.34 -21.94
N LYS A 627 -9.03 -12.49 -22.76
CA LYS A 627 -8.98 -12.62 -24.22
C LYS A 627 -7.58 -12.21 -24.71
N VAL A 628 -6.97 -13.05 -25.53
CA VAL A 628 -5.61 -12.83 -26.05
C VAL A 628 -5.59 -13.00 -27.57
N HIS A 629 -4.75 -12.22 -28.23
CA HIS A 629 -4.47 -12.35 -29.66
C HIS A 629 -2.98 -12.57 -29.87
N VAL A 630 -2.62 -13.73 -30.42
CA VAL A 630 -1.24 -14.14 -30.63
C VAL A 630 -0.88 -13.94 -32.09
N ASP A 631 0.18 -13.19 -32.36
CA ASP A 631 0.72 -13.00 -33.72
C ASP A 631 2.21 -12.63 -33.63
N ARG A 632 2.85 -12.41 -34.78
CA ARG A 632 4.22 -11.90 -34.89
C ARG A 632 4.31 -10.47 -34.37
N VAL A 633 5.44 -10.15 -33.75
CA VAL A 633 5.71 -8.80 -33.21
C VAL A 633 5.44 -7.74 -34.27
N GLN A 634 5.91 -7.92 -35.51
CA GLN A 634 5.76 -6.96 -36.61
C GLN A 634 4.29 -6.64 -36.95
N THR A 635 3.39 -7.62 -36.85
CA THR A 635 1.95 -7.44 -37.07
C THR A 635 1.32 -6.64 -35.93
N LEU A 636 1.70 -6.97 -34.69
CA LEU A 636 1.08 -6.45 -33.47
C LEU A 636 1.43 -4.97 -33.19
N ILE A 637 2.51 -4.42 -33.79
CA ILE A 637 2.94 -3.02 -33.58
C ILE A 637 1.84 -2.03 -33.92
N SER A 638 1.12 -2.27 -35.02
CA SER A 638 0.12 -1.34 -35.56
C SER A 638 -1.02 -1.03 -34.57
N GLY A 639 -1.36 -1.98 -33.69
CA GLY A 639 -2.38 -1.82 -32.66
C GLY A 639 -1.85 -1.58 -31.25
N ALA A 640 -0.54 -1.59 -31.05
CA ALA A 640 0.08 -1.51 -29.74
C ALA A 640 0.41 -0.07 -29.30
N VAL A 641 0.47 0.17 -27.99
CA VAL A 641 0.91 1.46 -27.44
C VAL A 641 2.39 1.67 -27.72
N VAL A 642 2.73 2.76 -28.41
CA VAL A 642 4.11 3.20 -28.64
C VAL A 642 4.44 4.39 -27.78
N GLU A 643 5.52 4.28 -27.04
CA GLU A 643 6.05 5.29 -26.17
C GLU A 643 7.43 5.73 -26.62
N GLN A 644 7.74 7.02 -26.47
CA GLN A 644 8.96 7.61 -27.00
C GLN A 644 9.73 8.24 -25.85
N LEU A 645 10.96 7.75 -25.61
CA LEU A 645 11.80 8.23 -24.51
C LEU A 645 12.71 9.37 -25.00
N ASP A 646 12.08 10.52 -25.27
CA ASP A 646 12.75 11.71 -25.82
C ASP A 646 13.66 12.45 -24.82
N PHE A 647 13.68 12.01 -23.56
CA PHE A 647 14.55 12.56 -22.50
C PHE A 647 15.98 12.02 -22.55
N LEU A 648 16.21 10.89 -23.22
CA LEU A 648 17.56 10.38 -23.52
C LEU A 648 18.17 11.20 -24.65
N ARG A 649 18.44 12.48 -24.37
CA ARG A 649 19.14 13.38 -25.28
C ARG A 649 20.61 13.32 -24.92
N ILE A 650 21.39 12.83 -25.87
CA ILE A 650 22.84 12.87 -25.86
C ILE A 650 23.23 14.34 -25.71
N THR A 651 23.70 14.74 -24.52
CA THR A 651 24.57 15.91 -24.42
C THR A 651 25.93 15.49 -24.97
N GLU A 652 26.62 16.38 -25.68
CA GLU A 652 27.90 16.09 -26.37
C GLU A 652 29.02 15.56 -25.44
N THR A 653 28.79 15.58 -24.13
CA THR A 653 29.75 15.27 -23.06
C THR A 653 29.58 13.91 -22.39
N GLU A 654 28.49 13.15 -22.63
CA GLU A 654 28.22 11.87 -21.95
C GLU A 654 28.30 10.66 -22.89
N GLU A 655 28.96 9.57 -22.43
CA GLU A 655 28.99 8.30 -23.15
C GLU A 655 27.57 7.70 -23.24
N VAL A 656 27.16 7.30 -24.44
CA VAL A 656 25.83 6.72 -24.66
C VAL A 656 25.70 5.42 -23.87
N PRO A 657 24.66 5.25 -23.02
CA PRO A 657 24.47 4.03 -22.27
C PRO A 657 24.31 2.84 -23.23
N VAL A 658 25.14 1.81 -23.02
CA VAL A 658 25.11 0.57 -23.82
C VAL A 658 24.00 -0.34 -23.31
N PHE A 659 22.94 -0.47 -24.11
CA PHE A 659 21.84 -1.39 -23.85
C PHE A 659 22.07 -2.76 -24.49
N LYS A 660 21.73 -3.83 -23.77
CA LYS A 660 21.88 -5.21 -24.25
C LYS A 660 20.55 -5.76 -24.79
N SER A 661 20.53 -6.18 -26.05
CA SER A 661 19.41 -6.93 -26.62
C SER A 661 19.49 -8.39 -26.20
N LEU A 662 18.34 -9.08 -26.16
CA LEU A 662 18.28 -10.53 -26.08
C LEU A 662 18.92 -11.12 -27.34
N GLU A 663 19.93 -11.95 -27.15
CA GLU A 663 20.60 -12.70 -28.21
C GLU A 663 19.97 -14.10 -28.36
N GLU A 664 19.97 -14.62 -29.58
CA GLU A 664 19.55 -16.00 -29.83
C GLU A 664 20.59 -16.98 -29.28
N LEU A 665 20.12 -18.02 -28.59
CA LEU A 665 20.99 -19.01 -27.96
C LEU A 665 21.56 -19.97 -29.03
N ASP A 666 22.82 -19.75 -29.38
CA ASP A 666 23.60 -20.65 -30.23
C ASP A 666 24.18 -21.83 -29.42
N LEU A 667 23.74 -23.06 -29.72
CA LEU A 667 24.40 -24.26 -29.22
C LEU A 667 25.67 -24.55 -30.04
N PRO A 668 26.75 -25.05 -29.43
CA PRO A 668 27.96 -25.40 -30.17
C PRO A 668 27.64 -26.42 -31.27
N LYS A 669 27.99 -26.07 -32.53
CA LYS A 669 27.70 -26.78 -33.79
C LYS A 669 28.14 -28.27 -33.85
N HIS A 670 28.78 -28.79 -32.80
CA HIS A 670 29.28 -30.15 -32.68
C HIS A 670 28.67 -30.99 -31.55
N SER A 671 27.67 -30.50 -30.81
CA SER A 671 26.96 -31.37 -29.87
C SER A 671 26.04 -32.32 -30.64
N LYS A 672 26.55 -33.50 -31.02
CA LYS A 672 25.73 -34.67 -31.35
C LYS A 672 24.98 -35.10 -30.08
N VAL A 673 24.00 -34.32 -29.66
CA VAL A 673 23.07 -34.73 -28.61
C VAL A 673 22.22 -35.83 -29.26
N LYS A 674 22.60 -37.09 -28.99
CA LYS A 674 21.72 -38.25 -29.19
C LYS A 674 20.34 -37.85 -28.66
N ARG A 675 19.26 -38.27 -29.34
CA ARG A 675 17.90 -38.27 -28.77
C ARG A 675 17.94 -39.10 -27.47
N GLN A 676 18.37 -38.51 -26.36
CA GLN A 676 18.12 -39.05 -25.04
C GLN A 676 16.63 -38.80 -24.82
N SER A 677 15.91 -39.91 -24.66
CA SER A 677 14.53 -39.93 -24.23
C SER A 677 14.30 -38.87 -23.16
N SER A 678 13.24 -38.11 -23.37
CA SER A 678 12.70 -37.04 -22.53
C SER A 678 12.16 -37.58 -21.20
N THR A 679 13.05 -38.18 -20.41
CA THR A 679 12.80 -38.60 -19.04
C THR A 679 14.11 -38.34 -18.30
N PRO A 680 14.19 -37.34 -17.39
CA PRO A 680 15.25 -37.35 -16.42
C PRO A 680 15.13 -38.67 -15.65
N ASN A 681 16.19 -39.48 -15.63
CA ASN A 681 16.19 -40.69 -14.81
C ASN A 681 15.88 -40.28 -13.37
N ALA A 682 14.99 -41.01 -12.69
CA ALA A 682 14.65 -40.75 -11.29
C ALA A 682 15.90 -40.69 -10.39
N SER A 683 16.97 -41.37 -10.77
CA SER A 683 18.28 -41.37 -10.10
C SER A 683 19.08 -40.06 -10.21
N GLU A 684 18.75 -39.11 -11.10
CA GLU A 684 19.42 -37.80 -11.16
C GLU A 684 18.80 -36.75 -10.22
N LEU A 685 17.54 -36.93 -9.82
CA LEU A 685 16.81 -36.05 -8.90
C LEU A 685 17.15 -36.31 -7.42
N GLU A 686 17.71 -37.49 -7.13
CA GLU A 686 18.10 -37.95 -5.80
C GLU A 686 19.63 -37.98 -5.63
N GLN A 687 20.35 -36.94 -6.07
CA GLN A 687 21.76 -36.79 -5.69
C GLN A 687 21.85 -36.43 -4.20
N GLN A 688 21.84 -37.44 -3.33
CA GLN A 688 22.24 -37.25 -1.94
C GLN A 688 23.69 -36.74 -1.92
N PRO A 689 24.02 -35.77 -1.06
CA PRO A 689 25.37 -35.24 -0.97
C PRO A 689 26.31 -36.33 -0.42
N ASP A 690 27.36 -36.65 -1.17
CA ASP A 690 28.47 -37.53 -0.71
C ASP A 690 29.34 -36.87 0.39
N VAL A 691 28.97 -35.66 0.82
CA VAL A 691 29.75 -34.80 1.72
C VAL A 691 28.84 -34.32 2.84
N ASN A 692 29.23 -34.57 4.10
CA ASN A 692 28.56 -34.05 5.28
C ASN A 692 29.32 -32.80 5.80
N ILE A 693 28.60 -31.72 6.12
CA ILE A 693 29.19 -30.48 6.66
C ILE A 693 30.02 -30.77 7.92
N ASN A 694 29.54 -31.61 8.82
CA ASN A 694 30.20 -31.85 10.11
C ASN A 694 31.58 -32.52 9.94
N ASP A 695 31.70 -33.41 8.95
CA ASP A 695 32.94 -34.15 8.68
C ASP A 695 33.97 -33.30 7.92
N TRP A 696 33.51 -32.30 7.17
CA TRP A 696 34.35 -31.49 6.28
C TRP A 696 34.67 -30.10 6.83
N LYS A 697 33.96 -29.63 7.86
CA LYS A 697 34.18 -28.31 8.49
C LYS A 697 35.62 -28.13 9.02
N ASN A 698 36.23 -29.21 9.50
CA ASN A 698 37.57 -29.19 10.10
C ASN A 698 38.70 -29.58 9.14
N LYS A 699 38.38 -29.90 7.87
CA LYS A 699 39.40 -30.25 6.87
C LYS A 699 40.12 -29.01 6.33
N SER A 700 41.34 -29.20 5.84
CA SER A 700 42.16 -28.11 5.32
C SER A 700 41.55 -27.47 4.05
N THR A 701 41.89 -26.19 3.79
CA THR A 701 41.45 -25.50 2.55
C THR A 701 41.85 -26.24 1.29
N TYR A 702 43.03 -26.85 1.29
CA TYR A 702 43.54 -27.63 0.18
C TYR A 702 42.66 -28.86 -0.11
N GLU A 703 42.31 -29.65 0.90
CA GLU A 703 41.47 -30.85 0.73
C GLU A 703 40.06 -30.51 0.24
N ILE A 704 39.49 -29.40 0.75
CA ILE A 704 38.18 -28.92 0.34
C ILE A 704 38.21 -28.48 -1.14
N LEU A 705 39.25 -27.76 -1.57
CA LEU A 705 39.42 -27.35 -2.96
C LEU A 705 39.65 -28.54 -3.90
N GLN A 706 40.44 -29.53 -3.47
CA GLN A 706 40.65 -30.75 -4.23
C GLN A 706 39.34 -31.50 -4.43
N LYS A 707 38.58 -31.72 -3.34
CA LYS A 707 37.27 -32.38 -3.43
C LYS A 707 36.27 -31.57 -4.26
N LEU A 708 36.29 -30.23 -4.16
CA LEU A 708 35.41 -29.36 -4.95
C LEU A 708 35.67 -29.50 -6.45
N ASN A 709 36.93 -29.58 -6.86
CA ASN A 709 37.32 -29.75 -8.26
C ASN A 709 36.98 -31.15 -8.80
N ASP A 710 37.05 -32.18 -7.96
CA ASP A 710 36.80 -33.57 -8.35
C ASP A 710 35.31 -33.95 -8.27
N CYS A 711 34.48 -33.14 -7.60
CA CYS A 711 33.09 -33.47 -7.35
C CYS A 711 32.19 -33.06 -8.52
N ASN A 712 31.35 -34.00 -8.99
CA ASN A 712 30.33 -33.73 -10.01
C ASN A 712 28.91 -33.53 -9.42
N CYS A 713 28.72 -33.82 -8.14
CA CYS A 713 27.44 -33.67 -7.44
C CYS A 713 27.23 -32.21 -7.01
N LEU A 714 26.16 -31.58 -7.50
CA LEU A 714 25.90 -30.16 -7.22
C LEU A 714 25.59 -29.91 -5.74
N ALA A 715 24.97 -30.88 -5.05
CA ALA A 715 24.71 -30.78 -3.61
C ALA A 715 26.02 -30.72 -2.81
N SER A 716 26.95 -31.63 -3.09
CA SER A 716 28.29 -31.64 -2.47
C SER A 716 29.10 -30.38 -2.82
N GLN A 717 29.02 -29.89 -4.06
CA GLN A 717 29.66 -28.63 -4.45
C GLN A 717 29.11 -27.43 -3.66
N ALA A 718 27.79 -27.36 -3.44
CA ALA A 718 27.17 -26.29 -2.66
C ALA A 718 27.62 -26.32 -1.19
N LEU A 719 27.70 -27.51 -0.58
CA LEU A 719 28.15 -27.68 0.81
C LEU A 719 29.63 -27.30 0.99
N LEU A 720 30.51 -27.77 0.10
CA LEU A 720 31.93 -27.41 0.13
C LEU A 720 32.14 -25.91 -0.10
N SER A 721 31.38 -25.31 -1.02
CA SER A 721 31.40 -23.86 -1.28
C SER A 721 30.91 -23.06 -0.08
N SER A 722 29.94 -23.58 0.68
CA SER A 722 29.48 -22.97 1.93
C SER A 722 30.58 -22.91 2.98
N ILE A 723 31.34 -24.01 3.14
CA ILE A 723 32.47 -24.07 4.08
C ILE A 723 33.54 -23.05 3.67
N LEU A 724 33.89 -22.99 2.37
CA LEU A 724 34.83 -21.99 1.84
C LEU A 724 34.35 -20.56 2.04
N LEU A 725 33.06 -20.29 1.80
CA LEU A 725 32.47 -18.97 1.98
C LEU A 725 32.57 -18.51 3.43
N LYS A 726 32.28 -19.39 4.40
CA LYS A 726 32.37 -19.08 5.84
C LYS A 726 33.80 -18.92 6.33
N ARG A 727 34.76 -19.67 5.77
CA ARG A 727 36.17 -19.65 6.21
C ARG A 727 37.00 -18.56 5.54
N GLU A 728 36.93 -18.44 4.22
CA GLU A 728 37.81 -17.58 3.41
C GLU A 728 37.11 -16.34 2.85
N GLY A 729 35.78 -16.29 2.90
CA GLY A 729 34.97 -15.19 2.38
C GLY A 729 34.61 -15.32 0.88
N PRO A 730 33.73 -14.43 0.37
CA PRO A 730 33.14 -14.55 -0.96
C PRO A 730 34.10 -14.30 -2.12
N ASN A 731 35.18 -13.54 -1.88
CA ASN A 731 36.14 -13.12 -2.91
C ASN A 731 37.35 -14.05 -3.01
N PHE A 732 37.39 -15.13 -2.23
CA PHE A 732 38.45 -16.13 -2.30
C PHE A 732 38.47 -16.78 -3.70
N ILE A 733 39.66 -16.87 -4.30
CA ILE A 733 39.83 -17.31 -5.69
C ILE A 733 40.01 -18.83 -5.72
N THR A 734 39.15 -19.50 -6.48
CA THR A 734 39.25 -20.92 -6.83
C THR A 734 39.76 -21.06 -8.27
N LYS A 735 39.99 -22.30 -8.73
CA LYS A 735 40.42 -22.60 -10.11
C LYS A 735 39.44 -22.06 -11.17
N GLU A 736 38.16 -21.95 -10.85
CA GLU A 736 37.10 -21.52 -11.77
C GLU A 736 36.53 -20.12 -11.48
N GLY A 737 37.31 -19.25 -10.83
CA GLY A 737 36.89 -17.91 -10.40
C GLY A 737 36.66 -17.81 -8.88
N THR A 738 36.02 -16.75 -8.43
CA THR A 738 35.75 -16.51 -7.00
C THR A 738 34.73 -17.49 -6.42
N VAL A 739 34.74 -17.71 -5.11
CA VAL A 739 33.71 -18.52 -4.41
C VAL A 739 32.30 -18.01 -4.72
N ARG A 740 32.10 -16.69 -4.79
CA ARG A 740 30.83 -16.07 -5.21
C ARG A 740 30.40 -16.50 -6.62
N GLU A 741 31.31 -16.42 -7.60
CA GLU A 741 31.03 -16.83 -8.98
C GLU A 741 30.75 -18.33 -9.08
N HIS A 742 31.43 -19.14 -8.28
CA HIS A 742 31.20 -20.58 -8.21
C HIS A 742 29.80 -20.90 -7.64
N ILE A 743 29.38 -20.24 -6.55
CA ILE A 743 28.02 -20.37 -6.00
C ILE A 743 26.96 -19.91 -7.01
N GLU A 744 27.16 -18.79 -7.71
CA GLU A 744 26.28 -18.33 -8.78
C GLU A 744 26.17 -19.34 -9.93
N ARG A 745 27.27 -20.02 -10.27
CA ARG A 745 27.29 -21.09 -11.28
C ARG A 745 26.52 -22.32 -10.82
N ILE A 746 26.70 -22.74 -9.56
CA ILE A 746 25.92 -23.83 -8.95
C ILE A 746 24.43 -23.47 -8.95
N TYR A 747 24.08 -22.25 -8.54
CA TYR A 747 22.71 -21.73 -8.54
C TYR A 747 22.05 -21.86 -9.92
N ARG A 748 22.72 -21.41 -10.99
CA ARG A 748 22.18 -21.53 -12.36
C ARG A 748 22.02 -22.99 -12.81
N ARG A 749 23.03 -23.85 -12.55
CA ARG A 749 23.01 -25.27 -12.95
C ARG A 749 21.99 -26.10 -12.15
N ALA A 750 21.83 -25.82 -10.86
CA ALA A 750 20.83 -26.45 -10.02
C ALA A 750 19.42 -26.07 -10.50
N GLY A 751 19.24 -24.83 -10.92
CA GLY A 751 18.01 -24.33 -11.51
C GLY A 751 17.58 -25.05 -12.79
N SER A 752 18.49 -25.17 -13.77
CA SER A 752 18.21 -25.88 -15.03
C SER A 752 17.88 -27.37 -14.81
N LYS A 753 18.43 -27.97 -13.74
CA LYS A 753 18.16 -29.35 -13.33
C LYS A 753 16.98 -29.50 -12.35
N LYS A 754 16.36 -28.41 -11.90
CA LYS A 754 15.24 -28.40 -10.93
C LYS A 754 15.59 -29.09 -9.60
N LEU A 755 16.84 -28.95 -9.15
CA LEU A 755 17.32 -29.46 -7.85
C LEU A 755 17.02 -28.45 -6.74
N TRP A 756 15.77 -28.41 -6.27
CA TRP A 756 15.24 -27.36 -5.37
C TRP A 756 16.01 -27.19 -4.06
N LEU A 757 16.47 -28.29 -3.46
CA LEU A 757 17.25 -28.23 -2.23
C LEU A 757 18.60 -27.51 -2.44
N VAL A 758 19.33 -27.89 -3.49
CA VAL A 758 20.64 -27.28 -3.84
C VAL A 758 20.46 -25.83 -4.27
N LEU A 759 19.35 -25.53 -4.95
CA LEU A 759 18.99 -24.19 -5.38
C LEU A 759 18.74 -23.26 -4.19
N ARG A 760 17.98 -23.73 -3.18
CA ARG A 760 17.76 -23.00 -1.92
C ARG A 760 19.05 -22.76 -1.15
N TYR A 761 19.92 -23.77 -1.03
CA TYR A 761 21.25 -23.59 -0.41
C TYR A 761 22.08 -22.53 -1.15
N SER A 762 22.19 -22.64 -2.47
CA SER A 762 23.00 -21.72 -3.28
C SER A 762 22.43 -20.30 -3.26
N ALA A 763 21.10 -20.14 -3.23
CA ALA A 763 20.42 -18.86 -3.09
C ALA A 763 20.68 -18.22 -1.72
N ALA A 764 20.68 -19.01 -0.65
CA ALA A 764 20.99 -18.55 0.70
C ALA A 764 22.43 -18.03 0.79
N PHE A 765 23.40 -18.81 0.29
CA PHE A 765 24.81 -18.44 0.33
C PHE A 765 25.15 -17.26 -0.58
N ALA A 766 24.46 -17.10 -1.71
CA ALA A 766 24.59 -15.92 -2.57
C ALA A 766 23.83 -14.69 -2.05
N GLN A 767 23.11 -14.81 -0.92
CA GLN A 767 22.22 -13.79 -0.37
C GLN A 767 21.24 -13.22 -1.42
N LYS A 768 20.63 -14.10 -2.22
CA LYS A 768 19.62 -13.73 -3.23
C LYS A 768 18.38 -13.16 -2.56
N PHE A 769 17.96 -11.98 -3.03
CA PHE A 769 16.78 -11.29 -2.51
C PHE A 769 15.81 -11.03 -3.65
N SER A 770 14.56 -11.46 -3.51
CA SER A 770 13.55 -11.21 -4.54
C SER A 770 13.02 -9.77 -4.48
N SER A 771 13.07 -9.08 -5.61
CA SER A 771 12.50 -7.74 -5.77
C SER A 771 10.99 -7.66 -5.43
N SER A 772 10.28 -8.79 -5.51
CA SER A 772 8.84 -8.89 -5.29
C SER A 772 8.41 -8.93 -3.82
N ILE A 773 9.32 -9.13 -2.85
CA ILE A 773 8.93 -9.29 -1.43
C ILE A 773 8.28 -8.04 -0.85
N ALA A 774 8.89 -6.87 -1.06
CA ALA A 774 8.38 -5.62 -0.50
C ALA A 774 6.94 -5.30 -0.95
N PRO A 775 6.57 -5.47 -2.24
CA PRO A 775 5.17 -5.45 -2.67
C PRO A 775 4.24 -6.39 -1.90
N HIS A 776 4.61 -7.66 -1.74
CA HIS A 776 3.75 -8.66 -1.09
C HIS A 776 3.58 -8.38 0.42
N ILE A 777 4.63 -7.92 1.12
CA ILE A 777 4.52 -7.44 2.50
C ILE A 777 3.56 -6.24 2.59
N THR A 778 3.67 -5.29 1.66
CA THR A 778 2.77 -4.13 1.62
C THR A 778 1.32 -4.56 1.44
N THR A 779 1.07 -5.53 0.55
CA THR A 779 -0.26 -6.10 0.34
C THR A 779 -0.83 -6.67 1.64
N LEU A 780 -0.01 -7.38 2.44
CA LEU A 780 -0.45 -7.95 3.72
C LEU A 780 -0.83 -6.85 4.73
N LEU A 781 0.02 -5.84 4.88
CA LEU A 781 -0.23 -4.69 5.77
C LEU A 781 -1.53 -3.95 5.41
N VAL A 782 -1.81 -3.81 4.11
CA VAL A 782 -3.01 -3.12 3.59
C VAL A 782 -4.29 -3.91 3.85
N HIS A 783 -4.20 -5.24 3.95
CA HIS A 783 -5.31 -6.09 4.42
C HIS A 783 -5.43 -6.09 5.96
N GLY A 784 -4.74 -5.17 6.64
CA GLY A 784 -4.77 -5.03 8.10
C GLY A 784 -4.04 -6.15 8.83
N LYS A 785 -3.08 -6.81 8.18
CA LYS A 785 -2.32 -7.92 8.76
C LYS A 785 -0.90 -7.48 9.09
N GLN A 786 -0.38 -7.81 10.28
CA GLN A 786 1.05 -7.69 10.56
C GLN A 786 1.80 -8.92 10.08
N VAL A 787 3.06 -8.77 9.70
CA VAL A 787 3.92 -9.88 9.25
C VAL A 787 5.11 -9.98 10.18
N THR A 788 5.53 -11.20 10.54
CA THR A 788 6.79 -11.40 11.26
C THR A 788 7.75 -12.32 10.51
N LEU A 789 9.03 -11.97 10.57
CA LEU A 789 10.12 -12.73 9.97
C LEU A 789 11.09 -13.17 11.07
N GLY A 790 11.40 -14.46 11.06
CA GLY A 790 12.23 -15.10 12.09
C GLY A 790 12.02 -16.61 12.09
N ALA A 791 13.00 -17.35 12.61
CA ALA A 791 12.90 -18.81 12.74
C ALA A 791 11.94 -19.18 13.89
N PHE A 792 11.30 -20.34 13.79
CA PHE A 792 10.39 -20.82 14.84
C PHE A 792 11.11 -20.96 16.19
N GLY A 793 10.49 -20.45 17.26
CA GLY A 793 11.04 -20.49 18.63
C GLY A 793 12.23 -19.55 18.87
N GLN A 794 12.51 -18.64 17.94
CA GLN A 794 13.56 -17.61 18.07
C GLN A 794 12.94 -16.20 18.10
N GLU A 795 13.80 -15.19 18.26
CA GLU A 795 13.38 -13.80 18.16
C GLU A 795 12.88 -13.48 16.74
N GLU A 796 11.70 -12.87 16.65
CA GLU A 796 11.05 -12.51 15.39
C GLU A 796 10.95 -10.99 15.25
N GLU A 797 11.21 -10.49 14.05
CA GLU A 797 11.03 -9.07 13.74
C GLU A 797 9.59 -8.81 13.29
N VAL A 798 8.91 -7.85 13.93
CA VAL A 798 7.54 -7.47 13.59
C VAL A 798 7.54 -6.36 12.54
N ILE A 799 7.06 -6.68 11.36
CA ILE A 799 6.82 -5.72 10.29
C ILE A 799 5.38 -5.22 10.41
N SER A 800 5.22 -4.03 11.01
CA SER A 800 3.94 -3.33 11.14
C SER A 800 3.77 -2.19 10.14
N ASN A 801 4.86 -1.79 9.47
CA ASN A 801 4.89 -0.70 8.50
C ASN A 801 5.67 -1.14 7.25
N PRO A 802 5.38 -0.59 6.06
CA PRO A 802 6.11 -0.95 4.86
C PRO A 802 7.59 -0.54 4.95
N LEU A 803 8.49 -1.49 4.68
CA LEU A 803 9.94 -1.29 4.78
C LEU A 803 10.61 -1.23 3.40
N SER A 804 11.83 -0.69 3.34
CA SER A 804 12.63 -0.72 2.11
C SER A 804 13.15 -2.13 1.81
N PRO A 805 13.38 -2.50 0.54
CA PRO A 805 13.90 -3.81 0.16
C PRO A 805 15.21 -4.18 0.88
N GLY A 806 16.12 -3.22 1.05
CA GLY A 806 17.39 -3.43 1.75
C GLY A 806 17.20 -3.77 3.23
N VAL A 807 16.30 -3.08 3.93
CA VAL A 807 15.97 -3.38 5.33
C VAL A 807 15.35 -4.77 5.45
N ILE A 808 14.42 -5.13 4.57
CA ILE A 808 13.80 -6.48 4.57
C ILE A 808 14.85 -7.56 4.31
N LYS A 809 15.77 -7.33 3.37
CA LYS A 809 16.88 -8.25 3.10
C LYS A 809 17.71 -8.49 4.35
N ASN A 810 18.09 -7.43 5.07
CA ASN A 810 18.88 -7.54 6.29
C ASN A 810 18.11 -8.34 7.36
N ILE A 811 16.83 -8.03 7.60
CA ILE A 811 15.99 -8.77 8.55
C ILE A 811 15.98 -10.28 8.23
N ILE A 812 15.76 -10.65 6.97
CA ILE A 812 15.69 -12.06 6.55
C ILE A 812 17.01 -12.79 6.81
N TYR A 813 18.14 -12.18 6.43
CA TYR A 813 19.44 -12.83 6.57
C TYR A 813 20.06 -12.72 7.97
N GLU A 814 19.58 -11.80 8.82
CA GLU A 814 20.01 -11.68 10.22
C GLU A 814 19.16 -12.56 11.15
N LYS A 815 17.83 -12.56 11.00
CA LYS A 815 16.91 -13.25 11.92
C LYS A 815 16.59 -14.68 11.51
N CYS A 816 16.48 -14.98 10.21
CA CYS A 816 16.09 -16.31 9.73
C CYS A 816 17.27 -17.26 9.48
N HIS A 817 18.50 -16.74 9.45
CA HIS A 817 19.71 -17.50 9.09
C HIS A 817 20.38 -18.22 10.28
N LEU A 818 19.90 -18.02 11.51
CA LEU A 818 20.61 -18.42 12.73
C LEU A 818 20.74 -19.93 12.94
N GLN A 819 19.79 -20.74 12.45
CA GLN A 819 19.84 -22.20 12.57
C GLN A 819 19.96 -22.93 11.23
N ASP A 820 19.17 -22.52 10.24
CA ASP A 820 19.13 -23.16 8.93
C ASP A 820 19.11 -22.08 7.84
N GLU A 821 20.18 -22.00 7.05
CA GLU A 821 20.34 -20.95 6.04
C GLU A 821 19.24 -21.00 4.98
N ARG A 822 18.60 -22.16 4.78
CA ARG A 822 17.51 -22.35 3.82
C ARG A 822 16.22 -21.67 4.25
N GLU A 823 15.99 -21.46 5.55
CA GLU A 823 14.77 -20.80 6.03
C GLU A 823 14.67 -19.38 5.50
N ALA A 824 15.79 -18.65 5.41
CA ALA A 824 15.82 -17.33 4.79
C ALA A 824 15.28 -17.31 3.35
N VAL A 825 15.41 -18.41 2.60
CA VAL A 825 14.92 -18.51 1.22
C VAL A 825 13.45 -18.96 1.19
N VAL A 826 13.07 -19.95 2.01
CA VAL A 826 11.67 -20.41 2.09
C VAL A 826 10.75 -19.33 2.65
N GLN A 827 11.21 -18.52 3.62
CA GLN A 827 10.41 -17.40 4.11
C GLN A 827 10.15 -16.35 3.01
N GLN A 828 11.09 -16.12 2.10
CA GLN A 828 10.86 -15.27 0.91
C GLN A 828 9.78 -15.87 0.00
N GLU A 829 9.85 -17.17 -0.30
CA GLU A 829 8.83 -17.89 -1.08
C GLU A 829 7.44 -17.73 -0.43
N LEU A 830 7.35 -17.98 0.88
CA LEU A 830 6.09 -17.92 1.62
C LEU A 830 5.51 -16.51 1.67
N VAL A 831 6.32 -15.47 1.88
CA VAL A 831 5.82 -14.08 1.84
C VAL A 831 5.21 -13.76 0.48
N ILE A 832 5.87 -14.18 -0.61
CA ILE A 832 5.36 -13.99 -1.98
C ILE A 832 4.05 -14.78 -2.15
N HIS A 833 4.01 -16.06 -1.78
CA HIS A 833 2.81 -16.87 -1.89
C HIS A 833 1.65 -16.32 -1.05
N ILE A 834 1.88 -15.96 0.21
CA ILE A 834 0.87 -15.43 1.11
C ILE A 834 0.33 -14.10 0.58
N GLY A 835 1.21 -13.19 0.13
CA GLY A 835 0.78 -11.93 -0.48
C GLY A 835 -0.05 -12.15 -1.76
N TRP A 836 0.24 -13.21 -2.51
CA TRP A 836 -0.58 -13.62 -3.67
C TRP A 836 -1.93 -14.19 -3.23
N ILE A 837 -1.96 -15.14 -2.28
CA ILE A 837 -3.19 -15.79 -1.83
C ILE A 837 -4.13 -14.76 -1.19
N ILE A 838 -3.64 -13.86 -0.33
CA ILE A 838 -4.52 -12.87 0.34
C ILE A 838 -5.17 -11.91 -0.67
N SER A 839 -4.50 -11.64 -1.79
CA SER A 839 -5.04 -10.77 -2.84
C SER A 839 -6.17 -11.42 -3.63
N ASN A 840 -6.14 -12.75 -3.76
CA ASN A 840 -7.11 -13.51 -4.56
C ASN A 840 -8.22 -14.14 -3.70
N SER A 841 -7.89 -14.50 -2.46
CA SER A 841 -8.72 -15.25 -1.50
C SER A 841 -8.51 -14.73 -0.07
N PRO A 842 -8.89 -13.46 0.22
CA PRO A 842 -8.68 -12.84 1.53
C PRO A 842 -9.42 -13.57 2.68
N GLU A 843 -10.50 -14.28 2.38
CA GLU A 843 -11.30 -15.07 3.31
C GLU A 843 -10.49 -16.17 4.01
N LEU A 844 -9.45 -16.71 3.36
CA LEU A 844 -8.58 -17.73 3.94
C LEU A 844 -7.79 -17.20 5.15
N PHE A 845 -7.60 -15.89 5.24
CA PHE A 845 -6.90 -15.19 6.34
C PHE A 845 -7.85 -14.56 7.36
N SER A 846 -9.12 -14.95 7.34
CA SER A 846 -10.09 -14.51 8.36
C SER A 846 -9.67 -15.01 9.75
N GLY A 847 -9.75 -14.13 10.75
CA GLY A 847 -9.32 -14.43 12.12
C GLY A 847 -7.80 -14.46 12.34
N MET A 848 -6.98 -14.17 11.34
CA MET A 848 -5.53 -14.01 11.52
C MET A 848 -5.17 -12.54 11.51
N LEU A 849 -4.63 -12.00 12.59
CA LEU A 849 -4.21 -10.59 12.64
C LEU A 849 -2.70 -10.44 12.38
N LYS A 850 -1.91 -11.38 12.90
CA LYS A 850 -0.45 -11.42 12.78
C LYS A 850 -0.02 -12.71 12.09
N ILE A 851 0.59 -12.59 10.92
CA ILE A 851 1.06 -13.70 10.09
C ILE A 851 2.52 -13.97 10.44
N ARG A 852 2.78 -15.08 11.14
CA ARG A 852 4.13 -15.47 11.57
C ARG A 852 4.73 -16.49 10.62
N ILE A 853 5.65 -16.06 9.76
CA ILE A 853 6.14 -16.89 8.65
C ILE A 853 6.89 -18.14 9.18
N GLY A 854 7.70 -18.00 10.23
CA GLY A 854 8.37 -19.13 10.88
C GLY A 854 7.39 -20.18 11.44
N TRP A 855 6.26 -19.73 12.01
CA TRP A 855 5.22 -20.63 12.53
C TRP A 855 4.41 -21.29 11.41
N ILE A 856 4.23 -20.61 10.28
CA ILE A 856 3.65 -21.23 9.08
C ILE A 856 4.53 -22.37 8.58
N ILE A 857 5.86 -22.18 8.52
CA ILE A 857 6.80 -23.27 8.18
C ILE A 857 6.61 -24.45 9.15
N HIS A 858 6.44 -24.19 10.45
CA HIS A 858 6.20 -25.22 11.45
C HIS A 858 4.86 -25.94 11.24
N ALA A 859 3.79 -25.21 10.92
CA ALA A 859 2.49 -25.78 10.55
C ALA A 859 2.57 -26.68 9.30
N MET A 860 3.35 -26.26 8.30
CA MET A 860 3.60 -27.07 7.10
C MET A 860 4.35 -28.36 7.43
N LYS A 861 5.32 -28.32 8.35
CA LYS A 861 6.02 -29.51 8.86
C LYS A 861 5.06 -30.47 9.59
N TYR A 862 4.11 -29.95 10.39
CA TYR A 862 3.08 -30.80 11.02
C TYR A 862 2.16 -31.47 10.01
N GLU A 863 1.71 -30.73 8.99
CA GLU A 863 0.88 -31.26 7.92
C GLU A 863 1.61 -32.35 7.12
N LEU A 864 2.89 -32.18 6.83
CA LEU A 864 3.71 -33.18 6.15
C LEU A 864 3.89 -34.46 6.99
N LYS A 865 4.11 -34.32 8.30
CA LYS A 865 4.16 -35.46 9.23
C LYS A 865 2.82 -36.20 9.26
N PHE A 866 1.72 -35.48 9.34
CA PHE A 866 0.38 -36.07 9.32
C PHE A 866 0.11 -36.85 8.03
N ARG A 867 0.46 -36.28 6.87
CA ARG A 867 0.30 -36.94 5.55
C ARG A 867 1.15 -38.19 5.40
N ALA A 868 2.32 -38.22 6.05
CA ALA A 868 3.25 -39.33 5.95
C ALA A 868 2.79 -40.55 6.79
N GLY A 869 2.03 -40.32 7.87
CA GLY A 869 1.66 -41.38 8.80
C GLY A 869 2.90 -42.05 9.38
N ASP A 870 3.06 -43.35 9.12
CA ASP A 870 4.23 -44.14 9.55
C ASP A 870 5.45 -44.02 8.62
N MET A 871 5.32 -43.37 7.45
CA MET A 871 6.42 -43.13 6.53
C MET A 871 7.25 -41.90 6.92
N PRO A 872 8.54 -41.80 6.52
CA PRO A 872 9.30 -40.58 6.73
C PRO A 872 8.66 -39.42 5.97
N ALA A 873 8.42 -38.31 6.67
CA ALA A 873 7.82 -37.13 6.08
C ALA A 873 8.70 -36.56 4.95
N LYS A 874 8.07 -36.14 3.85
CA LYS A 874 8.76 -35.46 2.75
C LYS A 874 9.42 -34.18 3.28
N ASP A 875 10.67 -33.93 2.91
CA ASP A 875 11.39 -32.71 3.30
C ASP A 875 10.81 -31.49 2.54
N LEU A 876 10.32 -30.50 3.30
CA LEU A 876 9.82 -29.23 2.78
C LEU A 876 10.84 -28.56 1.85
N TYR A 877 12.14 -28.63 2.18
CA TYR A 877 13.19 -27.97 1.41
C TYR A 877 13.51 -28.68 0.09
N GLN A 878 12.98 -29.88 -0.16
CA GLN A 878 13.11 -30.60 -1.42
C GLN A 878 11.91 -30.37 -2.36
N MET A 879 10.79 -29.88 -1.82
CA MET A 879 9.58 -29.61 -2.59
C MET A 879 9.80 -28.45 -3.58
N SER A 880 9.24 -28.57 -4.78
CA SER A 880 9.21 -27.46 -5.75
C SER A 880 8.39 -26.27 -5.21
N PRO A 881 8.67 -25.02 -5.64
CA PRO A 881 7.89 -23.85 -5.23
C PRO A 881 6.37 -24.01 -5.39
N SER A 882 5.91 -24.67 -6.47
CA SER A 882 4.48 -24.94 -6.67
C SER A 882 3.91 -25.94 -5.66
N GLU A 883 4.66 -26.97 -5.26
CA GLU A 883 4.26 -27.88 -4.19
C GLU A 883 4.23 -27.19 -2.81
N VAL A 884 5.16 -26.27 -2.53
CA VAL A 884 5.17 -25.45 -1.32
C VAL A 884 3.92 -24.55 -1.28
N LYS A 885 3.58 -23.90 -2.40
CA LYS A 885 2.34 -23.12 -2.55
C LYS A 885 1.09 -23.95 -2.28
N GLN A 886 1.01 -25.17 -2.81
CA GLN A 886 -0.14 -26.06 -2.59
C GLN A 886 -0.24 -26.50 -1.12
N LEU A 887 0.87 -26.88 -0.50
CA LEU A 887 0.90 -27.21 0.93
C LEU A 887 0.45 -26.02 1.80
N LEU A 888 0.85 -24.80 1.44
CA LEU A 888 0.39 -23.58 2.11
C LEU A 888 -1.12 -23.40 1.97
N LEU A 889 -1.69 -23.61 0.79
CA LEU A 889 -3.15 -23.54 0.58
C LEU A 889 -3.87 -24.58 1.44
N ASP A 890 -3.34 -25.81 1.52
CA ASP A 890 -3.94 -26.89 2.30
C ASP A 890 -3.97 -26.60 3.81
N ILE A 891 -2.94 -25.93 4.36
CA ILE A 891 -2.95 -25.53 5.78
C ILE A 891 -3.83 -24.32 6.05
N LEU A 892 -4.01 -23.43 5.05
CA LEU A 892 -4.88 -22.25 5.18
C LEU A 892 -6.37 -22.61 5.10
N GLN A 893 -6.73 -23.77 4.54
CA GLN A 893 -8.13 -24.22 4.49
C GLN A 893 -8.64 -24.74 5.85
N PRO A 894 -9.72 -24.17 6.40
CA PRO A 894 -10.21 -24.51 7.74
C PRO A 894 -10.98 -25.85 7.85
N GLN A 895 -11.31 -26.50 6.74
CA GLN A 895 -12.13 -27.72 6.70
C GLN A 895 -11.58 -28.74 5.70
N GLN A 896 -10.47 -29.38 6.07
CA GLN A 896 -10.00 -30.60 5.39
C GLN A 896 -10.64 -31.81 6.09
N GLN A 897 -11.44 -32.60 5.36
CA GLN A 897 -12.04 -33.83 5.89
C GLN A 897 -10.94 -34.82 6.26
N GLY A 898 -10.97 -35.36 7.48
CA GLY A 898 -10.03 -36.40 7.96
C GLY A 898 -8.92 -35.94 8.91
N ARG A 899 -8.79 -34.64 9.24
CA ARG A 899 -7.82 -34.17 10.26
C ARG A 899 -8.28 -34.51 11.68
N GLY A 900 -7.37 -35.04 12.50
CA GLY A 900 -7.56 -35.18 13.94
C GLY A 900 -7.56 -33.82 14.65
N TRP A 901 -8.15 -33.75 15.86
CA TRP A 901 -8.27 -32.49 16.60
C TRP A 901 -6.92 -31.93 17.06
N LEU A 902 -5.97 -32.79 17.42
CA LEU A 902 -4.62 -32.36 17.76
C LEU A 902 -3.96 -31.61 16.60
N ASN A 903 -3.98 -32.20 15.41
CA ASN A 903 -3.40 -31.59 14.20
C ASN A 903 -4.11 -30.28 13.83
N ARG A 904 -5.44 -30.22 13.99
CA ARG A 904 -6.21 -28.99 13.78
C ARG A 904 -5.79 -27.86 14.73
N ARG A 905 -5.66 -28.16 16.02
CA ARG A 905 -5.21 -27.19 17.03
C ARG A 905 -3.76 -26.76 16.79
N GLN A 906 -2.89 -27.67 16.37
CA GLN A 906 -1.51 -27.34 16.00
C GLN A 906 -1.43 -26.37 14.82
N ILE A 907 -2.24 -26.59 13.77
CA ILE A 907 -2.29 -25.73 12.59
C ILE A 907 -2.91 -24.37 12.96
N ASP A 908 -4.13 -24.35 13.53
CA ASP A 908 -4.83 -23.10 13.85
C ASP A 908 -4.06 -22.24 14.86
N GLY A 909 -3.43 -22.89 15.86
CA GLY A 909 -2.55 -22.23 16.82
C GLY A 909 -1.30 -21.64 16.16
N SER A 910 -0.69 -22.35 15.20
CA SER A 910 0.50 -21.85 14.47
C SER A 910 0.16 -20.72 13.52
N LEU A 911 -1.06 -20.70 12.97
CA LEU A 911 -1.56 -19.63 12.11
C LEU A 911 -2.05 -18.41 12.89
N ASN A 912 -2.09 -18.46 14.23
CA ASN A 912 -2.75 -17.47 15.08
C ASN A 912 -4.21 -17.22 14.66
N ARG A 913 -4.93 -18.27 14.24
CA ARG A 913 -6.30 -18.14 13.73
C ARG A 913 -7.29 -18.10 14.88
N THR A 914 -8.05 -17.01 14.99
CA THR A 914 -9.11 -16.85 16.00
C THR A 914 -10.52 -16.94 15.39
N PRO A 915 -11.55 -17.31 16.19
CA PRO A 915 -12.94 -17.24 15.76
C PRO A 915 -13.41 -15.81 15.43
N ALA A 916 -14.55 -15.70 14.73
CA ALA A 916 -15.16 -14.41 14.42
C ALA A 916 -15.62 -13.68 15.69
N GLY A 917 -15.34 -12.37 15.78
CA GLY A 917 -15.66 -11.55 16.96
C GLY A 917 -14.81 -11.87 18.19
N PHE A 918 -13.72 -12.64 18.06
CA PHE A 918 -12.87 -13.04 19.19
C PHE A 918 -12.37 -11.84 20.00
N TYR A 919 -11.80 -10.82 19.35
CA TYR A 919 -11.27 -9.66 20.07
C TYR A 919 -12.39 -8.88 20.78
N ASP A 920 -13.54 -8.65 20.14
CA ASP A 920 -14.69 -7.97 20.76
C ASP A 920 -15.16 -8.72 22.03
N ARG A 921 -15.13 -10.05 22.00
CA ARG A 921 -15.44 -10.89 23.16
C ARG A 921 -14.39 -10.79 24.26
N VAL A 922 -13.10 -10.73 23.92
CA VAL A 922 -12.03 -10.48 24.90
C VAL A 922 -12.20 -9.11 25.56
N TRP A 923 -12.64 -8.09 24.82
CA TRP A 923 -12.98 -6.78 25.40
C TRP A 923 -14.10 -6.90 26.43
N GLN A 924 -15.20 -7.60 26.10
CA GLN A 924 -16.32 -7.81 27.02
C GLN A 924 -15.91 -8.61 28.27
N ILE A 925 -14.99 -9.57 28.13
CA ILE A 925 -14.40 -10.28 29.27
C ILE A 925 -13.62 -9.30 30.14
N LEU A 926 -12.80 -8.43 29.53
CA LEU A 926 -11.99 -7.45 30.24
C LEU A 926 -12.84 -6.43 31.00
N GLU A 927 -14.00 -6.03 30.46
CA GLU A 927 -14.98 -5.18 31.16
C GLU A 927 -15.49 -5.80 32.47
N ARG A 928 -15.49 -7.14 32.57
CA ARG A 928 -15.99 -7.91 33.72
C ARG A 928 -14.91 -8.69 34.47
N THR A 929 -13.65 -8.31 34.26
CA THR A 929 -12.51 -8.90 34.95
C THR A 929 -11.70 -7.80 35.62
N PRO A 930 -11.97 -7.49 36.90
CA PRO A 930 -11.16 -6.57 37.69
C PRO A 930 -9.68 -6.95 37.61
N ASN A 931 -8.81 -5.94 37.48
CA ASN A 931 -7.36 -6.09 37.32
C ASN A 931 -6.89 -6.74 36.00
N GLY A 932 -7.67 -7.59 35.32
CA GLY A 932 -7.39 -8.06 33.94
C GLY A 932 -7.06 -9.55 33.80
N LEU A 933 -6.38 -9.91 32.72
CA LEU A 933 -6.12 -11.31 32.32
C LEU A 933 -4.62 -11.64 32.32
N ILE A 934 -4.25 -12.86 32.72
CA ILE A 934 -2.88 -13.37 32.66
C ILE A 934 -2.85 -14.70 31.88
N VAL A 935 -1.86 -14.85 31.00
CA VAL A 935 -1.51 -16.12 30.35
C VAL A 935 -0.02 -16.18 30.02
N ALA A 936 0.61 -17.33 30.22
CA ALA A 936 2.04 -17.55 29.98
C ALA A 936 2.94 -16.45 30.58
N GLY A 937 2.57 -15.94 31.77
CA GLY A 937 3.25 -14.85 32.46
C GLY A 937 3.06 -13.44 31.86
N LYS A 938 2.33 -13.30 30.74
CA LYS A 938 1.94 -12.00 30.16
C LYS A 938 0.63 -11.51 30.76
N PHE A 939 0.58 -10.21 31.06
CA PHE A 939 -0.55 -9.57 31.71
C PHE A 939 -1.22 -8.56 30.77
N LEU A 940 -2.51 -8.75 30.53
CA LEU A 940 -3.41 -7.78 29.91
C LEU A 940 -4.19 -7.06 31.02
N PRO A 941 -3.81 -5.84 31.41
CA PRO A 941 -4.51 -5.12 32.46
C PRO A 941 -5.87 -4.62 31.99
N GLN A 942 -6.85 -4.55 32.91
CA GLN A 942 -8.14 -3.92 32.61
C GLN A 942 -8.00 -2.40 32.39
N GLN A 943 -7.29 -1.72 33.29
CA GLN A 943 -6.91 -0.31 33.18
C GLN A 943 -5.39 -0.21 33.04
N PRO A 944 -4.84 0.61 32.13
CA PRO A 944 -5.53 1.65 31.33
C PRO A 944 -6.08 1.16 29.98
N THR A 945 -6.15 -0.15 29.71
CA THR A 945 -6.58 -0.67 28.40
C THR A 945 -7.97 -0.14 27.98
N LEU A 946 -8.95 -0.22 28.88
CA LEU A 946 -10.31 0.28 28.63
C LEU A 946 -10.42 1.82 28.63
N SER A 947 -9.43 2.54 29.19
CA SER A 947 -9.37 4.01 29.12
C SER A 947 -8.72 4.51 27.83
N ASP A 948 -7.72 3.79 27.31
CA ASP A 948 -6.84 4.30 26.28
C ASP A 948 -7.26 3.87 24.87
N MET A 949 -8.04 2.78 24.79
CA MET A 949 -8.42 2.14 23.53
C MET A 949 -9.95 2.10 23.36
N THR A 950 -10.41 1.52 22.26
CA THR A 950 -11.83 1.17 22.06
C THR A 950 -11.95 -0.27 21.55
N MET A 951 -13.12 -0.88 21.78
CA MET A 951 -13.44 -2.25 21.38
C MET A 951 -13.10 -2.57 19.91
N TYR A 952 -13.33 -1.62 18.99
CA TYR A 952 -13.17 -1.83 17.55
C TYR A 952 -11.81 -1.38 16.99
N GLU A 953 -10.86 -0.99 17.85
CA GLU A 953 -9.53 -0.54 17.41
C GLU A 953 -8.55 -1.70 17.26
N MET A 954 -7.81 -1.70 16.14
CA MET A 954 -6.76 -2.70 15.85
C MET A 954 -5.69 -2.81 16.95
N ASN A 955 -5.40 -1.72 17.65
CA ASN A 955 -4.38 -1.72 18.71
C ASN A 955 -4.78 -2.58 19.91
N PHE A 956 -6.07 -2.62 20.25
CA PHE A 956 -6.56 -3.53 21.28
C PHE A 956 -6.41 -4.98 20.84
N SER A 957 -6.80 -5.30 19.60
CA SER A 957 -6.63 -6.64 19.03
C SER A 957 -5.15 -7.06 19.00
N LEU A 958 -4.24 -6.14 18.66
CA LEU A 958 -2.78 -6.36 18.71
C LEU A 958 -2.26 -6.61 20.12
N LEU A 959 -2.80 -5.91 21.12
CA LEU A 959 -2.42 -6.11 22.52
C LEU A 959 -2.86 -7.50 23.03
N VAL A 960 -4.05 -7.95 22.63
CA VAL A 960 -4.52 -9.33 22.89
C VAL A 960 -3.60 -10.35 22.21
N GLU A 961 -3.17 -10.09 20.98
CA GLU A 961 -2.20 -10.94 20.28
C GLU A 961 -0.83 -11.00 20.97
N ASP A 962 -0.30 -9.88 21.49
CA ASP A 962 0.96 -9.86 22.25
C ASP A 962 0.87 -10.69 23.54
N MET A 963 -0.25 -10.61 24.24
CA MET A 963 -0.51 -11.46 25.40
C MET A 963 -0.44 -12.95 25.04
N LEU A 964 -1.03 -13.36 23.90
CA LEU A 964 -1.02 -14.75 23.46
C LEU A 964 0.29 -15.18 22.78
N GLN A 965 1.19 -14.25 22.43
CA GLN A 965 2.38 -14.51 21.62
C GLN A 965 3.40 -15.41 22.33
N ASN A 966 3.48 -15.31 23.66
CA ASN A 966 4.43 -16.04 24.50
C ASN A 966 4.07 -17.52 24.72
N ILE A 967 2.97 -18.00 24.13
CA ILE A 967 2.60 -19.40 24.22
C ILE A 967 3.41 -20.20 23.19
N ASP A 968 4.38 -20.98 23.66
CA ASP A 968 5.31 -21.74 22.81
C ASP A 968 4.66 -22.91 22.07
N GLN A 969 3.59 -23.49 22.64
CA GLN A 969 2.90 -24.65 22.07
C GLN A 969 1.65 -24.22 21.27
N PRO A 970 1.62 -24.44 19.95
CA PRO A 970 0.47 -24.08 19.10
C PRO A 970 -0.87 -24.65 19.60
N GLU A 971 -0.89 -25.92 19.98
CA GLU A 971 -2.08 -26.62 20.48
C GLU A 971 -2.60 -26.02 21.79
N TYR A 972 -1.70 -25.62 22.69
CA TYR A 972 -2.07 -24.97 23.95
C TYR A 972 -2.63 -23.56 23.70
N ARG A 973 -2.02 -22.80 22.78
CA ARG A 973 -2.54 -21.50 22.36
C ARG A 973 -3.99 -21.61 21.89
N GLN A 974 -4.32 -22.67 21.14
CA GLN A 974 -5.68 -22.87 20.68
C GLN A 974 -6.65 -23.22 21.82
N ILE A 975 -6.21 -23.97 22.83
CA ILE A 975 -7.01 -24.22 24.05
C ILE A 975 -7.31 -22.91 24.80
N ILE A 976 -6.35 -21.99 24.90
CA ILE A 976 -6.58 -20.67 25.51
C ILE A 976 -7.60 -19.85 24.70
N VAL A 977 -7.53 -19.89 23.37
CA VAL A 977 -8.53 -19.23 22.51
C VAL A 977 -9.92 -19.84 22.73
N GLU A 978 -10.02 -21.18 22.79
CA GLU A 978 -11.28 -21.88 23.11
C GLU A 978 -11.81 -21.50 24.49
N LEU A 979 -10.94 -21.41 25.51
CA LEU A 979 -11.29 -21.00 26.87
C LEU A 979 -11.86 -19.58 26.91
N LEU A 980 -11.21 -18.61 26.26
CA LEU A 980 -11.70 -17.23 26.20
C LEU A 980 -13.09 -17.16 25.53
N MET A 981 -13.33 -17.97 24.50
CA MET A 981 -14.65 -18.06 23.88
C MET A 981 -15.70 -18.65 24.85
N VAL A 982 -15.32 -19.66 25.64
CA VAL A 982 -16.19 -20.23 26.69
C VAL A 982 -16.51 -19.21 27.77
N ILE A 983 -15.52 -18.47 28.28
CA ILE A 983 -15.72 -17.41 29.28
C ILE A 983 -16.68 -16.35 28.75
N SER A 984 -16.46 -15.86 27.53
CA SER A 984 -17.34 -14.88 26.89
C SER A 984 -18.79 -15.38 26.82
N VAL A 985 -19.03 -16.62 26.40
CA VAL A 985 -20.39 -17.18 26.32
C VAL A 985 -21.04 -17.31 27.70
N ILE A 986 -20.28 -17.70 28.74
CA ILE A 986 -20.79 -17.79 30.11
C ILE A 986 -21.17 -16.40 30.63
N LEU A 987 -20.31 -15.40 30.48
CA LEU A 987 -20.57 -14.03 30.91
C LEU A 987 -21.72 -13.38 30.11
N GLU A 988 -21.81 -13.60 28.80
CA GLU A 988 -22.92 -13.10 27.97
C GLU A 988 -24.28 -13.64 28.44
N ARG A 989 -24.32 -14.91 28.88
CA ARG A 989 -25.55 -15.57 29.35
C ARG A 989 -25.93 -15.21 30.79
N ASN A 990 -24.98 -14.76 31.60
CA ASN A 990 -25.17 -14.43 33.01
C ASN A 990 -24.60 -13.03 33.27
N PRO A 991 -25.32 -11.95 32.88
CA PRO A 991 -24.84 -10.56 33.00
C PRO A 991 -24.52 -10.12 34.44
N GLU A 992 -25.09 -10.81 35.43
CA GLU A 992 -24.89 -10.60 36.87
C GLU A 992 -23.55 -11.13 37.39
N LEU A 993 -22.85 -11.97 36.61
CA LEU A 993 -21.56 -12.54 37.03
C LEU A 993 -20.39 -11.65 36.61
N GLU A 994 -19.49 -11.42 37.55
CA GLU A 994 -18.21 -10.73 37.35
C GLU A 994 -17.10 -11.50 38.08
N PHE A 995 -15.88 -11.49 37.55
CA PHE A 995 -14.74 -12.01 38.31
C PHE A 995 -14.40 -11.05 39.46
N GLN A 996 -13.78 -11.56 40.53
CA GLN A 996 -13.42 -10.73 41.68
C GLN A 996 -12.04 -10.07 41.57
N ASP A 997 -11.13 -10.72 40.85
CA ASP A 997 -9.74 -10.29 40.66
C ASP A 997 -9.25 -10.76 39.28
N LYS A 998 -7.98 -10.54 38.98
CA LYS A 998 -7.33 -10.97 37.75
C LYS A 998 -7.46 -12.48 37.55
N VAL A 999 -7.72 -12.87 36.32
CA VAL A 999 -7.89 -14.28 35.95
C VAL A 999 -6.62 -14.82 35.31
N ASP A 1000 -6.08 -15.87 35.90
CA ASP A 1000 -4.95 -16.65 35.38
C ASP A 1000 -5.48 -17.80 34.51
N LEU A 1001 -5.39 -17.63 33.19
CA LEU A 1001 -5.95 -18.57 32.22
C LEU A 1001 -5.23 -19.93 32.26
N ASP A 1002 -3.94 -19.95 32.62
CA ASP A 1002 -3.17 -21.19 32.68
C ASP A 1002 -3.71 -22.11 33.79
N LYS A 1003 -4.04 -21.53 34.96
CA LYS A 1003 -4.64 -22.27 36.09
C LYS A 1003 -6.01 -22.85 35.73
N VAL A 1004 -6.83 -22.12 34.97
CA VAL A 1004 -8.15 -22.58 34.54
C VAL A 1004 -8.02 -23.79 33.61
N VAL A 1005 -7.08 -23.75 32.65
CA VAL A 1005 -6.81 -24.90 31.77
C VAL A 1005 -6.28 -26.10 32.56
N GLN A 1006 -5.41 -25.88 33.55
CA GLN A 1006 -4.90 -26.95 34.42
C GLN A 1006 -6.00 -27.62 35.25
N GLU A 1007 -6.97 -26.85 35.79
CA GLU A 1007 -8.13 -27.42 36.48
C GLU A 1007 -9.00 -28.26 35.54
N ALA A 1008 -9.29 -27.74 34.34
CA ALA A 1008 -10.04 -28.49 33.32
C ALA A 1008 -9.33 -29.80 32.93
N PHE A 1009 -8.00 -29.79 32.81
CA PHE A 1009 -7.22 -30.98 32.52
C PHE A 1009 -7.22 -31.99 33.69
N ARG A 1010 -7.12 -31.51 34.95
CA ARG A 1010 -7.25 -32.39 36.13
C ARG A 1010 -8.59 -33.11 36.15
N ASP A 1011 -9.67 -32.41 35.81
CA ASP A 1011 -11.00 -33.02 35.72
C ASP A 1011 -11.13 -34.01 34.56
N PHE A 1012 -10.52 -33.70 33.40
CA PHE A 1012 -10.43 -34.66 32.29
C PHE A 1012 -9.67 -35.93 32.68
N GLN A 1013 -8.54 -35.81 33.38
CA GLN A 1013 -7.76 -36.96 33.88
C GLN A 1013 -8.57 -37.80 34.86
N LYS A 1014 -9.33 -37.18 35.80
CA LYS A 1014 -10.21 -37.92 36.73
C LYS A 1014 -11.24 -38.77 35.99
N ASP A 1015 -11.82 -38.25 34.92
CA ASP A 1015 -12.82 -38.97 34.11
C ASP A 1015 -12.23 -40.08 33.24
N HIS A 1016 -11.01 -39.88 32.70
CA HIS A 1016 -10.31 -40.89 31.91
C HIS A 1016 -9.77 -42.04 32.78
N ASN A 1017 -9.17 -41.73 33.93
CA ASN A 1017 -8.61 -42.73 34.85
C ASN A 1017 -9.69 -43.62 35.49
N ARG A 1018 -10.95 -43.16 35.56
CA ARG A 1018 -12.10 -43.99 35.97
C ARG A 1018 -12.51 -45.03 34.92
N SER A 1019 -12.03 -44.92 33.68
CA SER A 1019 -12.45 -45.76 32.54
C SER A 1019 -11.39 -46.73 32.02
N LYS A 1020 -10.12 -46.53 32.36
CA LYS A 1020 -9.02 -47.47 32.10
C LYS A 1020 -8.11 -47.50 33.33
N GLY A 1021 -7.98 -48.65 33.97
CA GLY A 1021 -6.98 -48.84 35.01
C GLY A 1021 -5.61 -48.97 34.37
N ASP A 1022 -4.86 -47.87 34.29
CA ASP A 1022 -3.39 -47.80 34.41
C ASP A 1022 -2.85 -46.37 34.20
N GLU A 1023 -1.76 -46.08 34.92
CA GLU A 1023 -0.78 -44.98 34.92
C GLU A 1023 -1.20 -43.51 34.61
N LYS A 1024 -0.78 -42.58 35.48
CA LYS A 1024 -0.88 -41.12 35.27
C LYS A 1024 -0.10 -40.72 34.01
N GLN A 1025 -0.79 -40.47 32.90
CA GLN A 1025 -0.22 -39.73 31.78
C GLN A 1025 -0.11 -38.23 32.16
N ASP A 1026 1.12 -37.75 32.36
CA ASP A 1026 1.42 -36.32 32.57
C ASP A 1026 1.31 -35.47 31.28
N ASP A 1027 1.13 -36.10 30.12
CA ASP A 1027 1.05 -35.43 28.83
C ASP A 1027 -0.40 -35.06 28.43
N MET A 1028 -0.63 -33.80 28.05
CA MET A 1028 -1.93 -33.26 27.60
C MET A 1028 -2.34 -33.71 26.19
N THR A 1029 -1.51 -34.46 25.46
CA THR A 1029 -1.79 -34.92 24.07
C THR A 1029 -3.20 -35.52 23.88
N ALA A 1030 -3.67 -36.37 24.81
CA ALA A 1030 -5.02 -36.95 24.73
C ALA A 1030 -6.13 -35.89 24.89
N PHE A 1031 -5.92 -34.91 25.76
CA PHE A 1031 -6.83 -33.78 25.94
C PHE A 1031 -6.87 -32.91 24.67
N TYR A 1032 -5.71 -32.63 24.07
CA TYR A 1032 -5.63 -31.88 22.82
C TYR A 1032 -6.25 -32.60 21.62
N ASN A 1033 -6.29 -33.94 21.62
CA ASN A 1033 -6.96 -34.69 20.56
C ASN A 1033 -8.47 -34.91 20.81
N THR A 1034 -9.01 -34.44 21.94
CA THR A 1034 -10.43 -34.58 22.27
C THR A 1034 -11.27 -33.53 21.55
N HIS A 1035 -12.43 -33.94 21.02
CA HIS A 1035 -13.38 -33.05 20.34
C HIS A 1035 -13.87 -31.93 21.28
N PRO A 1036 -14.03 -30.67 20.82
CA PRO A 1036 -14.40 -29.56 21.70
C PRO A 1036 -15.83 -29.67 22.25
N VAL A 1037 -16.78 -30.10 21.42
CA VAL A 1037 -18.20 -30.25 21.78
C VAL A 1037 -18.53 -31.66 22.25
N GLY A 1038 -19.48 -31.80 23.18
CA GLY A 1038 -20.01 -33.07 23.68
C GLY A 1038 -19.88 -33.20 25.20
N LYS A 1039 -20.59 -34.16 25.83
CA LYS A 1039 -20.59 -34.31 27.30
C LYS A 1039 -19.20 -34.55 27.92
N LYS A 1040 -18.28 -35.12 27.14
CA LYS A 1040 -16.86 -35.32 27.49
C LYS A 1040 -15.93 -34.53 26.54
N GLY A 1041 -16.44 -33.44 25.95
CA GLY A 1041 -15.64 -32.57 25.09
C GLY A 1041 -14.81 -31.58 25.91
N THR A 1042 -13.74 -31.03 25.32
CA THR A 1042 -12.86 -30.08 26.05
C THR A 1042 -13.61 -28.85 26.55
N CYS A 1043 -14.59 -28.33 25.80
CA CYS A 1043 -15.37 -27.18 26.24
C CYS A 1043 -16.18 -27.46 27.51
N SER A 1044 -16.65 -28.68 27.74
CA SER A 1044 -17.38 -29.02 28.96
C SER A 1044 -16.49 -28.97 30.20
N TYR A 1045 -15.25 -29.45 30.09
CA TYR A 1045 -14.27 -29.36 31.17
C TYR A 1045 -13.85 -27.91 31.43
N LEU A 1046 -13.63 -27.12 30.37
CA LEU A 1046 -13.34 -25.69 30.48
C LEU A 1046 -14.49 -24.91 31.11
N SER A 1047 -15.74 -25.15 30.68
CA SER A 1047 -16.92 -24.49 31.27
C SER A 1047 -17.07 -24.81 32.75
N LYS A 1048 -16.83 -26.06 33.16
CA LYS A 1048 -16.90 -26.45 34.56
C LYS A 1048 -15.86 -25.70 35.40
N ALA A 1049 -14.61 -25.64 34.94
CA ALA A 1049 -13.55 -24.90 35.62
C ALA A 1049 -13.86 -23.39 35.75
N VAL A 1050 -14.40 -22.78 34.68
CA VAL A 1050 -14.79 -21.36 34.69
C VAL A 1050 -15.95 -21.09 35.66
N ILE A 1051 -16.98 -21.94 35.67
CA ILE A 1051 -18.13 -21.78 36.59
C ILE A 1051 -17.66 -21.92 38.04
N THR A 1052 -16.81 -22.91 38.34
CA THR A 1052 -16.23 -23.06 39.68
C THR A 1052 -15.49 -21.79 40.10
N LEU A 1053 -14.66 -21.22 39.23
CA LEU A 1053 -13.94 -19.97 39.51
C LEU A 1053 -14.87 -18.77 39.74
N LEU A 1054 -15.96 -18.65 38.98
CA LEU A 1054 -16.94 -17.57 39.16
C LEU A 1054 -17.76 -17.71 40.46
N LEU A 1055 -18.04 -18.95 40.89
CA LEU A 1055 -18.83 -19.24 42.10
C LEU A 1055 -18.01 -19.25 43.39
N GLU A 1056 -16.70 -19.47 43.32
CA GLU A 1056 -15.79 -19.37 44.46
C GLU A 1056 -15.60 -17.92 44.94
N GLY A 1057 -16.00 -16.94 44.12
CA GLY A 1057 -16.14 -15.55 44.54
C GLY A 1057 -17.50 -15.28 45.20
N GLU A 1058 -17.52 -14.69 46.39
CA GLU A 1058 -18.72 -14.09 46.99
C GLU A 1058 -19.53 -13.30 45.95
N VAL A 1059 -20.75 -13.76 45.65
CA VAL A 1059 -21.71 -13.09 44.78
C VAL A 1059 -22.01 -11.72 45.39
N LYS A 1060 -21.58 -10.64 44.76
CA LYS A 1060 -22.05 -9.30 45.13
C LYS A 1060 -23.53 -9.22 44.83
N SER A 1061 -24.36 -9.18 45.87
CA SER A 1061 -25.75 -8.77 45.75
C SER A 1061 -25.80 -7.36 45.14
N SER A 1062 -26.36 -7.21 43.95
CA SER A 1062 -26.68 -5.89 43.42
C SER A 1062 -27.65 -5.20 44.38
N ASN A 1063 -27.31 -4.00 44.86
CA ASN A 1063 -28.12 -3.21 45.79
C ASN A 1063 -29.44 -2.65 45.20
N ASP A 1064 -29.90 -3.14 44.04
CA ASP A 1064 -31.08 -2.65 43.34
C ASP A 1064 -32.17 -3.74 43.16
N ASP A 1065 -32.36 -4.63 44.13
CA ASP A 1065 -33.51 -5.53 44.14
C ASP A 1065 -34.22 -5.54 45.52
N PRO A 1066 -35.41 -4.94 45.66
CA PRO A 1066 -36.15 -4.88 46.92
C PRO A 1066 -37.01 -6.14 47.07
N CYS A 1067 -36.39 -7.30 47.20
CA CYS A 1067 -37.11 -8.54 47.50
C CYS A 1067 -36.28 -9.44 48.41
N THR A 1068 -36.21 -9.09 49.69
CA THR A 1068 -35.84 -10.04 50.76
C THR A 1068 -36.99 -11.03 50.99
N VAL A 1069 -36.61 -12.31 51.01
CA VAL A 1069 -37.42 -13.53 51.11
C VAL A 1069 -38.24 -13.62 52.41
N SER A 1070 -39.42 -14.25 52.33
CA SER A 1070 -39.94 -15.12 53.40
C SER A 1070 -39.93 -16.57 52.94
#